data_AF-A0A0P4W174-F1
#
_entry.id   AF-A0A0P4W174-F1
#
_cell.length_a   1.000
_cell.length_b   1.000
_cell.length_c   1.000
_cell.angle_alpha   90.00
_cell.angle_beta   90.00
_cell.angle_gamma   90.00
#
_symmetry.space_group_name_H-M   'P 1'
#
loop_
_entity.id
_entity.type
_entity.pdbx_description
1 polymer ?
#
loop_
_entity_poly.entity_id
_entity_poly.type
_entity_poly.pdbx_seq_one_letter_code
_entity_poly.pdbx_strand_id
1 'polypeptide(L)'
;MDSEQPHQELVKCVVVGDTAVGKTRLICARACNKKFSLSQLLNTHVPTVFAIDQYRIYKEVLERSCVVVDGVNVSLRLWDTFGDHDKDRRFAYGRSDVVLLCFSVANPVSLRNCRVMWYPEIRRFCPNTPILLVGCKNDLRYICKDEEYLRYCQDRSPLVRPVRECDLVMPCEGRAVAREIGVEYYETSVLTYFGVNEVFDNVIRAALISRRQQRFWMTNLKRVQRPTLQVPFCPPKPKVQEPSPVRSTLQEDLHCLLSCAAFTDLVLVAGGSTTSGGTVVHTHRFLVAAASTAFHKLLMTDLSDCAATRRSSDSSMLSGTFGDTTLGNFNSDTECLLANDHNQHRPARIREAVKRRSSMQTLTQDQRPGIHRELNHPAFQAISIEQWDDRGSEQSSCDRSPRQSPAWLPIQTVVHLSKLVTGSVLRVLLHFLYTGTIFCRECQLPSIDLSELKQAAEFLELPELQMYTSNLMKKEEFLNNDLSQQYLQMLSGRLKELCLEGGLFSDVMFQLEDGTTAVHRPLLMARCDMMHAMFSGDFRESNAKVITFPGVKLRTFHILLQYLYTDSVPTLKIRECLPVIELGNRLCLPRLISLVEIEIIDLFQRVIQAGGDVSEDCIYLLEPLQMHNADQLVEWCLTCMATNYNHVCHKHTKQLRALHPENQAYLNRHRWPPVWYLKDYDYYERCLMERQREENPIKPLKRSRNTAGCLCFTSKSRRNAEKQNYRTMSWDTFSVLRASLSQVRKWATAGSQK
;
A
#
# COMPACT_ATOMS: atom_id res chain seq x y z
N MET A 1 30.54 -10.08 58.83
CA MET A 1 29.74 -11.14 59.46
C MET A 1 28.88 -11.73 58.39
N ASP A 2 29.31 -12.91 57.94
CA ASP A 2 28.72 -13.69 56.87
C ASP A 2 27.35 -14.22 57.27
N SER A 3 26.34 -13.91 56.46
CA SER A 3 25.07 -14.64 56.45
C SER A 3 25.11 -15.57 55.24
N GLU A 4 25.91 -16.64 55.34
CA GLU A 4 25.77 -17.79 54.44
C GLU A 4 24.37 -18.35 54.62
N GLN A 5 23.49 -18.12 53.65
CA GLN A 5 22.26 -18.89 53.53
C GLN A 5 22.67 -20.37 53.40
N PRO A 6 22.24 -21.26 54.31
CA PRO A 6 22.57 -22.66 54.19
C PRO A 6 21.92 -23.15 52.90
N HIS A 7 22.68 -23.80 52.01
CA HIS A 7 22.25 -24.42 50.74
C HIS A 7 22.32 -23.60 49.43
N GLN A 8 23.13 -22.54 49.33
CA GLN A 8 23.40 -21.90 48.03
C GLN A 8 24.56 -22.58 47.27
N GLU A 9 24.31 -23.05 46.06
CA GLU A 9 25.33 -23.64 45.16
C GLU A 9 25.97 -22.56 44.28
N LEU A 10 27.29 -22.42 44.30
CA LEU A 10 28.00 -21.53 43.38
C LEU A 10 28.28 -22.26 42.05
N VAL A 11 27.93 -21.66 40.92
CA VAL A 11 28.21 -22.20 39.58
C VAL A 11 28.99 -21.17 38.75
N LYS A 12 30.22 -21.51 38.38
CA LYS A 12 31.05 -20.74 37.44
C LYS A 12 30.83 -21.22 36.01
N CYS A 13 30.29 -20.34 35.17
CA CYS A 13 30.07 -20.57 33.75
C CYS A 13 31.01 -19.69 32.91
N VAL A 14 31.84 -20.33 32.07
CA VAL A 14 32.76 -19.64 31.14
C VAL A 14 32.20 -19.65 29.73
N VAL A 15 32.17 -18.49 29.06
CA VAL A 15 31.67 -18.34 27.70
C VAL A 15 32.83 -18.18 26.72
N VAL A 16 32.92 -19.05 25.72
CA VAL A 16 34.07 -19.19 24.80
C VAL A 16 33.59 -19.22 23.34
N GLY A 17 34.40 -18.69 22.42
CA GLY A 17 34.14 -18.74 20.98
C GLY A 17 34.84 -17.60 20.24
N ASP A 18 34.67 -17.54 18.93
CA ASP A 18 35.29 -16.51 18.06
C ASP A 18 34.92 -15.07 18.48
N THR A 19 35.71 -14.12 18.00
CA THR A 19 35.40 -12.69 18.12
C THR A 19 34.08 -12.37 17.38
N ALA A 20 33.30 -11.43 17.95
CA ALA A 20 32.02 -10.96 17.42
C ALA A 20 30.87 -11.98 17.26
N VAL A 21 30.97 -13.20 17.84
CA VAL A 21 29.86 -14.18 17.77
C VAL A 21 28.64 -13.82 18.61
N GLY A 22 28.79 -12.93 19.60
CA GLY A 22 27.68 -12.46 20.46
C GLY A 22 27.81 -12.80 21.95
N LYS A 23 28.96 -13.31 22.40
CA LYS A 23 29.21 -13.74 23.80
C LYS A 23 28.87 -12.65 24.83
N THR A 24 29.49 -11.48 24.70
CA THR A 24 29.28 -10.36 25.63
C THR A 24 27.82 -9.89 25.64
N ARG A 25 27.18 -9.80 24.47
CA ARG A 25 25.75 -9.41 24.37
C ARG A 25 24.84 -10.44 25.05
N LEU A 26 25.13 -11.74 24.91
CA LEU A 26 24.39 -12.81 25.57
C LEU A 26 24.54 -12.74 27.11
N ILE A 27 25.76 -12.49 27.59
CA ILE A 27 26.04 -12.30 29.03
C ILE A 27 25.28 -11.08 29.55
N CYS A 28 25.38 -9.93 28.87
CA CYS A 28 24.68 -8.71 29.27
C CYS A 28 23.15 -8.89 29.26
N ALA A 29 22.61 -9.59 28.26
CA ALA A 29 21.18 -9.89 28.19
C ALA A 29 20.71 -10.66 29.42
N ARG A 30 21.48 -11.69 29.82
CA ARG A 30 21.18 -12.49 31.01
C ARG A 30 21.39 -11.72 32.31
N ALA A 31 22.53 -11.08 32.49
CA ALA A 31 22.91 -10.40 33.73
C ALA A 31 22.02 -9.18 34.04
N CYS A 32 21.62 -8.45 33.00
CA CYS A 32 20.79 -7.25 33.15
C CYS A 32 19.30 -7.50 32.85
N ASN A 33 18.91 -8.72 32.45
CA ASN A 33 17.56 -9.05 31.97
C ASN A 33 17.03 -8.06 30.91
N LYS A 34 17.92 -7.61 30.02
CA LYS A 34 17.67 -6.51 29.08
C LYS A 34 17.50 -7.05 27.67
N LYS A 35 16.42 -6.66 27.01
CA LYS A 35 16.24 -6.79 25.56
C LYS A 35 16.98 -5.65 24.86
N PHE A 36 17.67 -5.97 23.77
CA PHE A 36 18.38 -4.96 22.98
C PHE A 36 17.59 -4.66 21.71
N SER A 37 17.53 -3.39 21.33
CA SER A 37 17.01 -3.00 20.01
C SER A 37 17.99 -3.40 18.90
N LEU A 38 17.49 -3.49 17.66
CA LEU A 38 18.31 -3.72 16.47
C LEU A 38 19.44 -2.68 16.36
N SER A 39 19.12 -1.39 16.58
CA SER A 39 20.10 -0.30 16.63
C SER A 39 21.18 -0.50 17.70
N GLN A 40 20.80 -0.97 18.90
CA GLN A 40 21.76 -1.21 19.99
C GLN A 40 22.67 -2.42 19.72
N LEU A 41 22.16 -3.46 19.05
CA LEU A 41 22.93 -4.66 18.72
C LEU A 41 23.92 -4.41 17.59
N LEU A 42 23.52 -3.59 16.61
CA LEU A 42 24.35 -3.29 15.45
C LEU A 42 25.37 -2.18 15.74
N ASN A 43 25.17 -1.32 16.74
CA ASN A 43 26.20 -0.36 17.20
C ASN A 43 27.51 -1.05 17.60
N THR A 44 28.64 -0.36 17.37
CA THR A 44 30.00 -0.88 17.60
C THR A 44 30.11 -1.29 19.04
N HIS A 45 30.41 -2.57 19.26
CA HIS A 45 30.60 -3.10 20.59
C HIS A 45 31.81 -2.40 21.21
N VAL A 46 31.59 -1.58 22.23
CA VAL A 46 32.69 -1.10 23.08
C VAL A 46 33.28 -2.33 23.76
N PRO A 47 34.59 -2.64 23.60
CA PRO A 47 35.22 -3.78 24.26
C PRO A 47 35.03 -3.64 25.76
N THR A 48 34.08 -4.38 26.32
CA THR A 48 33.82 -4.36 27.75
C THR A 48 34.59 -5.54 28.32
N VAL A 49 35.57 -5.26 29.16
CA VAL A 49 36.28 -6.28 29.92
C VAL A 49 35.30 -6.85 30.97
N PHE A 50 34.39 -7.73 30.57
CA PHE A 50 33.55 -8.53 31.47
C PHE A 50 34.31 -9.76 32.02
N ALA A 51 35.64 -9.64 32.14
CA ALA A 51 36.51 -10.74 32.57
C ALA A 51 36.78 -10.77 34.08
N ILE A 52 36.39 -9.75 34.87
CA ILE A 52 36.79 -9.68 36.29
C ILE A 52 35.67 -9.10 37.16
N ASP A 53 35.13 -9.95 38.05
CA ASP A 53 34.48 -9.63 39.33
C ASP A 53 33.54 -8.41 39.40
N GLN A 54 32.80 -8.09 38.33
CA GLN A 54 31.79 -7.02 38.37
C GLN A 54 30.65 -7.33 39.36
N TYR A 55 30.47 -8.61 39.69
CA TYR A 55 29.57 -9.05 40.75
C TYR A 55 29.96 -8.52 42.15
N ARG A 56 31.21 -8.11 42.37
CA ARG A 56 31.62 -7.40 43.59
C ARG A 56 31.27 -5.90 43.57
N ILE A 57 31.13 -5.31 42.39
CA ILE A 57 31.01 -3.86 42.20
C ILE A 57 29.54 -3.44 42.04
N TYR A 58 28.75 -4.20 41.28
CA TYR A 58 27.36 -3.87 40.98
C TYR A 58 26.39 -4.78 41.76
N LYS A 59 25.82 -4.25 42.84
CA LYS A 59 24.90 -4.96 43.74
C LYS A 59 23.70 -5.58 42.99
N GLU A 60 23.15 -4.89 41.99
CA GLU A 60 22.05 -5.40 41.17
C GLU A 60 22.43 -6.65 40.36
N VAL A 61 23.66 -6.73 39.84
CA VAL A 61 24.14 -7.88 39.07
C VAL A 61 24.36 -9.08 39.99
N LEU A 62 24.80 -8.82 41.22
CA LEU A 62 24.94 -9.84 42.27
C LEU A 62 23.59 -10.41 42.70
N GLU A 63 22.61 -9.55 42.97
CA GLU A 63 21.26 -9.98 43.35
C GLU A 63 20.59 -10.81 42.24
N ARG A 64 20.73 -10.38 40.97
CA ARG A 64 20.22 -11.10 39.79
C ARG A 64 20.98 -12.39 39.46
N SER A 65 22.16 -12.60 40.06
CA SER A 65 22.94 -13.84 39.88
C SER A 65 22.36 -15.03 40.65
N CYS A 66 21.54 -14.77 41.66
CA CYS A 66 20.87 -15.77 42.48
C CYS A 66 19.60 -16.26 41.76
N VAL A 67 19.59 -17.52 41.36
CA VAL A 67 18.50 -18.15 40.61
C VAL A 67 18.14 -19.49 41.21
N VAL A 68 16.86 -19.86 41.14
CA VAL A 68 16.39 -21.17 41.60
C VAL A 68 16.12 -22.05 40.39
N VAL A 69 16.87 -23.14 40.24
CA VAL A 69 16.72 -24.11 39.14
C VAL A 69 16.42 -25.48 39.74
N ASP A 70 15.30 -26.08 39.32
CA ASP A 70 14.83 -27.40 39.78
C ASP A 70 14.80 -27.56 41.33
N GLY A 71 14.49 -26.46 42.04
CA GLY A 71 14.42 -26.40 43.50
C GLY A 71 15.76 -26.19 44.21
N VAL A 72 16.85 -25.94 43.48
CA VAL A 72 18.19 -25.64 44.04
C VAL A 72 18.48 -24.14 43.90
N ASN A 73 18.89 -23.49 45.00
CA ASN A 73 19.33 -22.10 44.99
C ASN A 73 20.78 -22.02 44.47
N VAL A 74 20.99 -21.29 43.37
CA VAL A 74 22.27 -21.22 42.65
C VAL A 74 22.72 -19.78 42.50
N SER A 75 23.98 -19.46 42.81
CA SER A 75 24.63 -18.22 42.40
C SER A 75 25.42 -18.47 41.12
N LEU A 76 24.92 -17.96 39.99
CA LEU A 76 25.54 -18.11 38.67
C LEU A 76 26.56 -16.99 38.42
N ARG A 77 27.83 -17.36 38.23
CA ARG A 77 28.91 -16.43 37.87
C ARG A 77 29.31 -16.62 36.42
N LEU A 78 29.07 -15.60 35.60
CA LEU A 78 29.39 -15.58 34.18
C LEU A 78 30.79 -15.00 33.97
N TRP A 79 31.57 -15.67 33.12
CA TRP A 79 32.92 -15.26 32.74
C TRP A 79 32.97 -15.10 31.22
N ASP A 80 33.16 -13.86 30.75
CA ASP A 80 33.38 -13.58 29.33
C ASP A 80 34.86 -13.82 28.96
N THR A 81 35.10 -14.33 27.75
CA THR A 81 36.46 -14.52 27.23
C THR A 81 36.64 -13.84 25.89
N PHE A 82 37.80 -13.22 25.70
CA PHE A 82 38.18 -12.70 24.39
C PHE A 82 38.57 -13.85 23.46
N GLY A 83 38.14 -13.77 22.20
CA GLY A 83 38.53 -14.74 21.17
C GLY A 83 40.04 -14.73 20.92
N ASP A 84 40.65 -13.55 20.87
CA ASP A 84 42.03 -13.39 20.38
C ASP A 84 43.10 -13.25 21.49
N HIS A 85 42.74 -13.42 22.77
CA HIS A 85 43.67 -13.28 23.92
C HIS A 85 43.90 -14.59 24.69
N ASP A 86 44.87 -15.39 24.22
CA ASP A 86 45.19 -16.73 24.75
C ASP A 86 45.58 -16.77 26.24
N LYS A 87 46.27 -15.74 26.74
CA LYS A 87 46.76 -15.72 28.13
C LYS A 87 45.62 -15.54 29.13
N ASP A 88 44.71 -14.61 28.87
CA ASP A 88 43.59 -14.30 29.77
C ASP A 88 42.53 -15.40 29.75
N ARG A 89 42.34 -16.04 28.59
CA ARG A 89 41.40 -17.16 28.42
C ARG A 89 41.79 -18.39 29.25
N ARG A 90 43.10 -18.69 29.36
CA ARG A 90 43.60 -19.77 30.23
C ARG A 90 43.24 -19.57 31.70
N PHE A 91 43.28 -18.32 32.17
CA PHE A 91 42.90 -18.00 33.55
C PHE A 91 41.39 -18.21 33.78
N ALA A 92 40.56 -17.87 32.80
CA ALA A 92 39.11 -18.05 32.88
C ALA A 92 38.70 -19.53 33.09
N TYR A 93 39.40 -20.48 32.48
CA TYR A 93 39.12 -21.91 32.60
C TYR A 93 39.28 -22.49 34.02
N GLY A 94 40.09 -21.87 34.88
CA GLY A 94 40.35 -22.37 36.22
C GLY A 94 39.08 -22.57 37.05
N ARG A 95 38.86 -23.80 37.56
CA ARG A 95 37.70 -24.18 38.40
C ARG A 95 36.34 -23.91 37.73
N SER A 96 36.24 -24.06 36.41
CA SER A 96 34.97 -23.91 35.69
C SER A 96 34.04 -25.09 35.97
N ASP A 97 32.80 -24.81 36.35
CA ASP A 97 31.78 -25.83 36.56
C ASP A 97 31.09 -26.23 35.25
N VAL A 98 31.07 -25.33 34.26
CA VAL A 98 30.45 -25.52 32.95
C VAL A 98 31.01 -24.52 31.93
N VAL A 99 31.06 -24.91 30.65
CA VAL A 99 31.51 -24.05 29.55
C VAL A 99 30.42 -23.91 28.49
N LEU A 100 30.13 -22.66 28.11
CA LEU A 100 29.29 -22.28 26.97
C LEU A 100 30.18 -22.05 25.76
N LEU A 101 30.08 -22.91 24.76
CA LEU A 101 30.79 -22.79 23.49
C LEU A 101 29.88 -22.11 22.46
N CYS A 102 30.18 -20.86 22.12
CA CYS A 102 29.33 -20.02 21.27
C CYS A 102 29.88 -19.87 19.86
N PHE A 103 28.98 -19.91 18.87
CA PHE A 103 29.23 -19.48 17.49
C PHE A 103 28.12 -18.55 17.01
N SER A 104 28.31 -17.87 15.87
CA SER A 104 27.24 -17.06 15.27
C SER A 104 26.55 -17.84 14.15
N VAL A 105 25.22 -17.85 14.15
CA VAL A 105 24.45 -18.46 13.05
C VAL A 105 24.67 -17.75 11.71
N ALA A 106 25.21 -16.53 11.70
CA ALA A 106 25.52 -15.77 10.50
C ALA A 106 26.99 -15.91 10.05
N ASN A 107 27.75 -16.84 10.66
CA ASN A 107 29.13 -17.10 10.28
C ASN A 107 29.46 -18.61 10.38
N PRO A 108 29.48 -19.35 9.24
CA PRO A 108 29.77 -20.79 9.24
C PRO A 108 31.20 -21.11 9.69
N VAL A 109 32.16 -20.18 9.51
CA VAL A 109 33.54 -20.37 9.99
C VAL A 109 33.57 -20.47 11.51
N SER A 110 32.74 -19.70 12.21
CA SER A 110 32.69 -19.74 13.67
C SER A 110 32.18 -21.08 14.21
N LEU A 111 31.24 -21.74 13.51
CA LEU A 111 30.81 -23.10 13.84
C LEU A 111 31.94 -24.12 13.60
N ARG A 112 32.66 -23.99 12.48
CA ARG A 112 33.82 -24.86 12.19
C ARG A 112 34.89 -24.74 13.28
N ASN A 113 35.19 -23.52 13.71
CA ASN A 113 36.16 -23.23 14.76
C ASN A 113 35.76 -23.86 16.10
N CYS A 114 34.47 -23.96 16.43
CA CYS A 114 34.00 -24.69 17.61
C CYS A 114 34.52 -26.13 17.65
N ARG A 115 34.52 -26.82 16.50
CA ARG A 115 34.99 -28.20 16.38
C ARG A 115 36.52 -28.30 16.36
N VAL A 116 37.18 -27.49 15.54
CA VAL A 116 38.61 -27.70 15.23
C VAL A 116 39.58 -26.99 16.18
N MET A 117 39.12 -25.93 16.85
CA MET A 117 39.95 -25.08 17.72
C MET A 117 39.44 -25.10 19.15
N TRP A 118 38.22 -24.60 19.37
CA TRP A 118 37.73 -24.30 20.72
C TRP A 118 37.47 -25.55 21.55
N TYR A 119 36.83 -26.58 20.97
CA TYR A 119 36.56 -27.81 21.69
C TYR A 119 37.85 -28.53 22.15
N PRO A 120 38.86 -28.75 21.29
CA PRO A 120 40.16 -29.27 21.73
C PRO A 120 40.83 -28.43 22.82
N GLU A 121 40.77 -27.09 22.71
CA GLU A 121 41.34 -26.21 23.73
C GLU A 121 40.64 -26.36 25.09
N ILE A 122 39.30 -26.33 25.10
CA ILE A 122 38.52 -26.49 26.33
C ILE A 122 38.82 -27.85 26.96
N ARG A 123 38.88 -28.93 26.18
CA ARG A 123 39.18 -30.28 26.71
C ARG A 123 40.61 -30.41 27.25
N ARG A 124 41.56 -29.61 26.75
CA ARG A 124 42.94 -29.57 27.27
C ARG A 124 43.01 -28.96 28.67
N PHE A 125 42.25 -27.90 28.94
CA PHE A 125 42.29 -27.20 30.24
C PHE A 125 41.20 -27.67 31.22
N CYS A 126 40.08 -28.17 30.71
CA CYS A 126 38.88 -28.57 31.45
C CYS A 126 38.37 -29.95 30.95
N PRO A 127 39.09 -31.05 31.22
CA PRO A 127 38.78 -32.35 30.61
C PRO A 127 37.37 -32.87 30.98
N ASN A 128 36.98 -32.72 32.24
CA ASN A 128 35.72 -33.28 32.77
C ASN A 128 34.57 -32.25 32.87
N THR A 129 34.80 -31.01 32.47
CA THR A 129 33.79 -29.95 32.59
C THR A 129 32.72 -30.14 31.50
N PRO A 130 31.41 -30.08 31.84
CA PRO A 130 30.34 -30.13 30.86
C PRO A 130 30.41 -28.92 29.90
N ILE A 131 30.08 -29.16 28.63
CA ILE A 131 30.11 -28.16 27.56
C ILE A 131 28.75 -28.15 26.87
N LEU A 132 28.22 -26.97 26.60
CA LEU A 132 27.02 -26.77 25.77
C LEU A 132 27.39 -25.95 24.54
N LEU A 133 26.96 -26.38 23.36
CA LEU A 133 27.15 -25.64 22.10
C LEU A 133 25.97 -24.69 21.89
N VAL A 134 26.26 -23.41 21.63
CA VAL A 134 25.25 -22.35 21.49
C VAL A 134 25.40 -21.57 20.19
N GLY A 135 24.37 -21.60 19.36
CA GLY A 135 24.23 -20.71 18.20
C GLY A 135 23.64 -19.36 18.61
N CYS A 136 24.41 -18.28 18.47
CA CYS A 136 23.98 -16.92 18.77
C CYS A 136 23.48 -16.20 17.52
N LYS A 137 22.63 -15.17 17.74
CA LYS A 137 22.03 -14.31 16.70
C LYS A 137 21.03 -15.04 15.80
N ASN A 138 20.28 -15.98 16.36
CA ASN A 138 19.26 -16.77 15.63
C ASN A 138 18.29 -15.89 14.81
N ASP A 139 17.99 -14.69 15.30
CA ASP A 139 17.16 -13.68 14.61
C ASP A 139 17.60 -13.41 13.17
N LEU A 140 18.90 -13.46 12.86
CA LEU A 140 19.43 -13.20 11.52
C LEU A 140 18.90 -14.16 10.45
N ARG A 141 18.35 -15.32 10.81
CA ARG A 141 17.73 -16.23 9.84
C ARG A 141 16.45 -15.69 9.22
N TYR A 142 15.76 -14.77 9.89
CA TYR A 142 14.54 -14.15 9.36
C TYR A 142 14.74 -12.66 9.08
N ILE A 143 15.43 -11.90 9.93
CA ILE A 143 15.57 -10.44 9.75
C ILE A 143 16.54 -10.05 8.62
N CYS A 144 17.35 -10.97 8.09
CA CYS A 144 18.30 -10.65 7.02
C CYS A 144 17.63 -10.14 5.74
N LYS A 145 16.32 -10.33 5.60
CA LYS A 145 15.50 -9.86 4.48
C LYS A 145 14.67 -8.61 4.81
N ASP A 146 14.63 -8.20 6.09
CA ASP A 146 13.81 -7.07 6.51
C ASP A 146 14.42 -5.77 6.00
N GLU A 147 13.59 -4.91 5.41
CA GLU A 147 14.03 -3.62 4.87
C GLU A 147 14.68 -2.73 5.93
N GLU A 148 14.16 -2.72 7.16
CA GLU A 148 14.73 -1.97 8.28
C GLU A 148 16.17 -2.42 8.59
N TYR A 149 16.41 -3.74 8.58
CA TYR A 149 17.74 -4.30 8.80
C TYR A 149 18.69 -3.95 7.65
N LEU A 150 18.22 -4.06 6.40
CA LEU A 150 19.02 -3.75 5.22
C LEU A 150 19.38 -2.26 5.14
N ARG A 151 18.40 -1.38 5.38
CA ARG A 151 18.59 0.07 5.45
C ARG A 151 19.59 0.45 6.53
N TYR A 152 19.46 -0.13 7.73
CA TYR A 152 20.42 0.13 8.80
C TYR A 152 21.85 -0.31 8.42
N CYS A 153 22.00 -1.45 7.73
CA CYS A 153 23.32 -1.90 7.26
C CYS A 153 23.93 -0.92 6.24
N GLN A 154 23.11 -0.38 5.33
CA GLN A 154 23.54 0.62 4.34
C GLN A 154 23.95 1.94 4.99
N ASP A 155 23.15 2.45 5.93
CA ASP A 155 23.36 3.76 6.58
C ASP A 155 24.65 3.82 7.41
N ARG A 156 25.15 2.66 7.88
CA ARG A 156 26.26 2.62 8.83
C ARG A 156 27.64 2.70 8.17
N SER A 157 27.86 1.95 7.08
CA SER A 157 29.13 1.98 6.36
C SER A 157 29.02 1.23 5.03
N PRO A 158 29.58 1.77 3.93
CA PRO A 158 29.67 1.07 2.66
C PRO A 158 30.53 -0.21 2.72
N LEU A 159 31.32 -0.41 3.79
CA LEU A 159 32.17 -1.60 3.97
C LEU A 159 31.46 -2.74 4.73
N VAL A 160 30.29 -2.48 5.34
CA VAL A 160 29.53 -3.51 6.06
C VAL A 160 28.53 -4.15 5.09
N ARG A 161 28.87 -5.33 4.57
CA ARG A 161 27.92 -6.11 3.77
C ARG A 161 26.83 -6.72 4.67
N PRO A 162 25.55 -6.69 4.27
CA PRO A 162 24.50 -7.41 4.96
C PRO A 162 24.73 -8.93 4.91
N VAL A 163 24.19 -9.63 5.91
CA VAL A 163 24.22 -11.10 5.98
C VAL A 163 23.38 -11.68 4.84
N ARG A 164 23.93 -12.62 4.07
CA ARG A 164 23.24 -13.29 2.98
C ARG A 164 22.77 -14.67 3.41
N GLU A 165 21.82 -15.24 2.69
CA GLU A 165 21.32 -16.61 2.95
C GLU A 165 22.44 -17.66 2.96
N CYS A 166 23.46 -17.51 2.13
CA CYS A 166 24.62 -18.42 2.09
C CYS A 166 25.54 -18.31 3.32
N ASP A 167 25.45 -17.23 4.10
CA ASP A 167 26.23 -17.04 5.32
C ASP A 167 25.50 -17.63 6.55
N LEU A 168 24.25 -18.09 6.40
CA LEU A 168 23.43 -18.61 7.48
C LEU A 168 23.69 -20.10 7.71
N VAL A 169 23.98 -20.44 8.97
CA VAL A 169 24.07 -21.80 9.48
C VAL A 169 22.67 -22.27 9.88
N MET A 170 22.22 -23.40 9.34
CA MET A 170 20.93 -24.00 9.67
C MET A 170 21.00 -24.82 10.96
N PRO A 171 19.89 -24.98 11.71
CA PRO A 171 19.89 -25.71 12.99
C PRO A 171 20.44 -27.14 12.91
N CYS A 172 20.21 -27.82 11.77
CA CYS A 172 20.73 -29.16 11.53
C CYS A 172 22.27 -29.23 11.47
N GLU A 173 22.92 -28.19 10.97
CA GLU A 173 24.39 -28.12 10.88
C GLU A 173 24.99 -27.92 12.27
N GLY A 174 24.41 -27.01 13.08
CA GLY A 174 24.79 -26.83 14.48
C GLY A 174 24.64 -28.13 15.29
N ARG A 175 23.53 -28.84 15.11
CA ARG A 175 23.31 -30.16 15.74
C ARG A 175 24.27 -31.24 15.26
N ALA A 176 24.66 -31.23 13.98
CA ALA A 176 25.61 -32.20 13.45
C ALA A 176 26.95 -32.06 14.19
N VAL A 177 27.45 -30.83 14.32
CA VAL A 177 28.68 -30.55 15.09
C VAL A 177 28.51 -30.91 16.56
N ALA A 178 27.38 -30.58 17.18
CA ALA A 178 27.11 -30.93 18.58
C ALA A 178 27.16 -32.45 18.81
N ARG A 179 26.58 -33.23 17.88
CA ARG A 179 26.60 -34.70 17.93
C ARG A 179 28.01 -35.26 17.75
N GLU A 180 28.80 -34.69 16.83
CA GLU A 180 30.18 -35.11 16.61
C GLU A 180 31.06 -34.91 17.85
N ILE A 181 30.90 -33.80 18.57
CA ILE A 181 31.67 -33.52 19.79
C ILE A 181 31.01 -34.06 21.08
N GLY A 182 29.82 -34.64 20.98
CA GLY A 182 29.11 -35.26 22.11
C GLY A 182 28.53 -34.27 23.12
N VAL A 183 28.03 -33.11 22.68
CA VAL A 183 27.45 -32.06 23.53
C VAL A 183 26.02 -31.74 23.12
N GLU A 184 25.31 -31.05 24.00
CA GLU A 184 23.96 -30.55 23.71
C GLU A 184 24.03 -29.23 22.93
N TYR A 185 22.99 -28.99 22.12
CA TYR A 185 22.89 -27.84 21.24
C TYR A 185 21.69 -26.97 21.59
N TYR A 186 21.94 -25.66 21.68
CA TYR A 186 20.93 -24.64 21.88
C TYR A 186 21.17 -23.44 20.97
N GLU A 187 20.14 -22.64 20.77
CA GLU A 187 20.22 -21.37 20.06
C GLU A 187 19.67 -20.23 20.90
N THR A 188 20.19 -19.04 20.63
CA THR A 188 19.81 -17.82 21.33
C THR A 188 19.68 -16.64 20.36
N SER A 189 18.74 -15.76 20.67
CA SER A 189 18.67 -14.42 20.09
C SER A 189 18.51 -13.41 21.21
N VAL A 190 19.44 -12.47 21.27
CA VAL A 190 19.38 -11.36 22.22
C VAL A 190 18.34 -10.32 21.78
N LEU A 191 18.07 -10.22 20.46
CA LEU A 191 17.06 -9.33 19.89
C LEU A 191 15.65 -9.77 20.30
N THR A 192 15.30 -11.04 20.05
CA THR A 192 13.98 -11.58 20.39
C THR A 192 13.89 -12.09 21.83
N TYR A 193 15.02 -12.15 22.53
CA TYR A 193 15.21 -12.78 23.84
C TYR A 193 14.93 -14.30 23.85
N PHE A 194 14.87 -14.92 22.66
CA PHE A 194 14.68 -16.36 22.53
C PHE A 194 15.87 -17.14 23.09
N GLY A 195 15.58 -18.20 23.85
CA GLY A 195 16.57 -19.16 24.34
C GLY A 195 17.54 -18.65 25.40
N VAL A 196 17.56 -17.34 25.71
CA VAL A 196 18.56 -16.75 26.64
C VAL A 196 18.46 -17.39 28.03
N ASN A 197 17.28 -17.33 28.67
CA ASN A 197 17.10 -17.91 30.01
C ASN A 197 17.24 -19.44 29.98
N GLU A 198 16.64 -20.09 28.99
CA GLU A 198 16.65 -21.55 28.85
C GLU A 198 18.07 -22.11 28.73
N VAL A 199 18.95 -21.46 27.97
CA VAL A 199 20.36 -21.87 27.86
C VAL A 199 21.04 -21.80 29.23
N PHE A 200 20.88 -20.71 29.97
CA PHE A 200 21.53 -20.58 31.28
C PHE A 200 20.96 -21.53 32.33
N ASP A 201 19.67 -21.84 32.29
CA ASP A 201 19.06 -22.85 33.17
C ASP A 201 19.62 -24.25 32.85
N ASN A 202 19.80 -24.59 31.58
CA ASN A 202 20.38 -25.86 31.14
C ASN A 202 21.88 -25.97 31.42
N VAL A 203 22.61 -24.86 31.33
CA VAL A 203 24.00 -24.74 31.80
C VAL A 203 24.10 -25.05 33.30
N ILE A 204 23.19 -24.50 34.11
CA ILE A 204 23.13 -24.79 35.54
C ILE A 204 22.81 -26.27 35.78
N ARG A 205 21.80 -26.83 35.10
CA ARG A 205 21.48 -28.27 35.20
C ARG A 205 22.68 -29.15 34.87
N ALA A 206 23.40 -28.85 33.80
CA ALA A 206 24.59 -29.59 33.39
C ALA A 206 25.71 -29.53 34.46
N ALA A 207 25.95 -28.35 35.03
CA ALA A 207 26.91 -28.15 36.11
C ALA A 207 26.53 -28.96 37.37
N LEU A 208 25.27 -28.85 37.81
CA LEU A 208 24.76 -29.53 39.00
C LEU A 208 24.77 -31.07 38.84
N ILE A 209 24.46 -31.57 37.63
CA ILE A 209 24.54 -33.01 37.33
C ILE A 209 25.98 -33.51 37.39
N SER A 210 26.93 -32.78 36.78
CA SER A 210 28.35 -33.12 36.85
C SER A 210 28.85 -33.13 38.30
N ARG A 211 28.44 -32.12 39.09
CA ARG A 211 28.76 -32.04 40.53
C ARG A 211 28.16 -33.20 41.32
N ARG A 212 26.92 -33.61 41.03
CA ARG A 212 26.28 -34.80 41.64
C ARG A 212 27.06 -36.08 41.38
N GLN A 213 27.64 -36.24 40.20
CA GLN A 213 28.49 -37.40 39.88
C GLN A 213 29.77 -37.42 40.73
N GLN A 214 30.31 -36.23 41.07
CA GLN A 214 31.50 -36.09 41.91
C GLN A 214 31.20 -36.15 43.43
N ARG A 215 29.98 -35.77 43.85
CA ARG A 215 29.55 -35.68 45.27
C ARG A 215 28.22 -36.42 45.50
N PHE A 216 28.25 -37.74 45.31
CA PHE A 216 27.03 -38.58 45.23
C PHE A 216 26.15 -38.59 46.51
N TRP A 217 26.69 -38.23 47.68
CA TRP A 217 25.97 -38.19 48.96
C TRP A 217 25.08 -36.95 49.14
N MET A 218 25.18 -35.94 48.25
CA MET A 218 24.36 -34.73 48.31
C MET A 218 22.93 -35.01 47.83
N THR A 219 21.97 -35.08 48.77
CA THR A 219 20.57 -35.43 48.50
C THR A 219 19.77 -34.30 47.85
N ASN A 220 20.19 -33.05 48.05
CA ASN A 220 19.57 -31.84 47.47
C ASN A 220 19.65 -31.80 45.93
N LEU A 221 20.63 -32.48 45.31
CA LEU A 221 20.81 -32.50 43.84
C LEU A 221 20.06 -33.66 43.15
N LYS A 222 19.34 -34.51 43.89
CA LYS A 222 18.67 -35.69 43.31
C LYS A 222 17.54 -35.35 42.33
N ARG A 223 16.89 -34.20 42.52
CA ARG A 223 15.73 -33.74 41.74
C ARG A 223 16.11 -32.89 40.52
N VAL A 224 17.39 -32.55 40.36
CA VAL A 224 17.88 -31.79 39.19
C VAL A 224 17.63 -32.59 37.93
N GLN A 225 16.95 -31.98 36.96
CA GLN A 225 16.61 -32.60 35.70
C GLN A 225 17.79 -32.59 34.74
N ARG A 226 17.82 -33.54 33.81
CA ARG A 226 18.73 -33.44 32.65
C ARG A 226 18.39 -32.19 31.85
N PRO A 227 19.36 -31.59 31.14
CA PRO A 227 19.08 -30.44 30.31
C PRO A 227 17.91 -30.69 29.34
N THR A 228 17.02 -29.71 29.26
CA THR A 228 15.74 -29.82 28.55
C THR A 228 15.93 -29.64 27.05
N LEU A 229 15.07 -30.26 26.23
CA LEU A 229 15.04 -29.98 24.80
C LEU A 229 14.49 -28.57 24.58
N GLN A 230 15.17 -27.80 23.74
CA GLN A 230 14.70 -26.48 23.33
C GLN A 230 13.69 -26.58 22.20
N VAL A 231 12.54 -25.93 22.39
CA VAL A 231 11.54 -25.75 21.35
C VAL A 231 12.13 -24.84 20.27
N PRO A 232 12.10 -25.23 18.98
CA PRO A 232 12.60 -24.40 17.89
C PRO A 232 11.94 -23.02 17.83
N PHE A 233 12.73 -21.99 17.52
CA PHE A 233 12.21 -20.64 17.33
C PHE A 233 11.35 -20.55 16.07
N CYS A 234 10.06 -20.30 16.24
CA CYS A 234 9.17 -19.96 15.14
C CYS A 234 9.29 -18.46 14.85
N PRO A 235 9.71 -18.04 13.64
CA PRO A 235 9.79 -16.63 13.31
C PRO A 235 8.39 -16.01 13.26
N PRO A 236 8.27 -14.72 13.60
CA PRO A 236 6.98 -14.03 13.56
C PRO A 236 6.37 -14.12 12.16
N LYS A 237 5.04 -14.19 12.09
CA LYS A 237 4.31 -14.18 10.83
C LYS A 237 4.56 -12.83 10.13
N PRO A 238 4.97 -12.82 8.84
CA PRO A 238 5.15 -11.57 8.10
C PRO A 238 3.86 -10.75 8.11
N LYS A 239 4.01 -9.43 8.25
CA LYS A 239 2.90 -8.50 8.10
C LYS A 239 2.75 -8.15 6.62
N VAL A 240 1.51 -8.05 6.17
CA VAL A 240 1.22 -7.55 4.83
C VAL A 240 1.31 -6.02 4.86
N GLN A 241 1.99 -5.43 3.88
CA GLN A 241 2.09 -3.98 3.78
C GLN A 241 0.73 -3.37 3.47
N GLU A 242 0.43 -2.21 4.05
CA GLU A 242 -0.77 -1.45 3.72
C GLU A 242 -0.53 -0.69 2.40
N PRO A 243 -1.49 -0.72 1.46
CA PRO A 243 -1.34 -0.04 0.19
C PRO A 243 -1.30 1.48 0.41
N SER A 244 -0.43 2.17 -0.32
CA SER A 244 -0.31 3.62 -0.28
C SER A 244 -0.99 4.22 -1.51
N PRO A 245 -1.96 5.14 -1.33
CA PRO A 245 -2.58 5.80 -2.46
C PRO A 245 -1.57 6.73 -3.16
N VAL A 246 -1.51 6.63 -4.49
CA VAL A 246 -0.90 7.69 -5.32
C VAL A 246 -1.61 9.02 -4.99
N ARG A 247 -0.95 10.17 -5.15
CA ARG A 247 -1.55 11.49 -4.87
C ARG A 247 -2.58 11.88 -5.94
N SER A 248 -3.61 12.63 -5.55
CA SER A 248 -4.61 13.19 -6.49
C SER A 248 -4.03 14.35 -7.31
N THR A 249 -4.44 14.43 -8.58
CA THR A 249 -4.17 15.54 -9.50
C THR A 249 -5.43 16.31 -9.89
N LEU A 250 -6.59 16.02 -9.27
CA LEU A 250 -7.89 16.58 -9.68
C LEU A 250 -7.89 18.10 -9.70
N GLN A 251 -7.32 18.71 -8.67
CA GLN A 251 -7.29 20.15 -8.55
C GLN A 251 -6.41 20.79 -9.65
N GLU A 252 -5.24 20.22 -9.89
CA GLU A 252 -4.32 20.67 -10.94
C GLU A 252 -4.94 20.51 -12.33
N ASP A 253 -5.59 19.37 -12.61
CA ASP A 253 -6.21 19.08 -13.89
C ASP A 253 -7.39 20.01 -14.20
N LEU A 254 -8.21 20.33 -13.18
CA LEU A 254 -9.30 21.31 -13.32
C LEU A 254 -8.78 22.74 -13.51
N HIS A 255 -7.65 23.10 -12.89
CA HIS A 255 -6.98 24.38 -13.15
C HIS A 255 -6.48 24.47 -14.60
N CYS A 256 -5.88 23.40 -15.12
CA CYS A 256 -5.47 23.31 -16.52
C CYS A 256 -6.68 23.43 -17.46
N LEU A 257 -7.81 22.79 -17.13
CA LEU A 257 -9.04 22.90 -17.92
C LEU A 257 -9.53 24.35 -18.04
N LEU A 258 -9.55 25.10 -16.93
CA LEU A 258 -9.93 26.51 -16.95
C LEU A 258 -8.94 27.35 -17.80
N SER A 259 -7.65 27.08 -17.66
CA SER A 259 -6.58 27.85 -18.31
C SER A 259 -6.49 27.61 -19.82
N CYS A 260 -6.74 26.37 -20.29
CA CYS A 260 -6.69 26.01 -21.70
C CYS A 260 -7.92 26.50 -22.49
N ALA A 261 -9.06 26.71 -21.82
CA ALA A 261 -10.33 27.10 -22.45
C ALA A 261 -10.73 26.22 -23.65
N ALA A 262 -10.42 24.91 -23.58
CA ALA A 262 -10.74 23.95 -24.64
C ALA A 262 -12.21 23.53 -24.57
N PHE A 263 -12.93 23.53 -25.70
CA PHE A 263 -14.35 23.14 -25.78
C PHE A 263 -15.29 23.93 -24.86
N THR A 264 -15.02 25.23 -24.64
CA THR A 264 -15.90 26.10 -23.87
C THR A 264 -17.22 26.35 -24.59
N ASP A 265 -18.33 26.19 -23.87
CA ASP A 265 -19.71 26.31 -24.35
C ASP A 265 -20.50 27.43 -23.61
N LEU A 266 -19.85 28.13 -22.67
CA LEU A 266 -20.39 29.26 -21.91
C LEU A 266 -19.45 30.47 -21.96
N VAL A 267 -20.01 31.65 -22.23
CA VAL A 267 -19.31 32.94 -22.16
C VAL A 267 -19.90 33.78 -21.04
N LEU A 268 -19.08 34.21 -20.09
CA LEU A 268 -19.47 35.11 -19.00
C LEU A 268 -18.94 36.51 -19.28
N VAL A 269 -19.83 37.50 -19.25
CA VAL A 269 -19.49 38.91 -19.47
C VAL A 269 -19.72 39.71 -18.19
N ALA A 270 -18.67 40.31 -17.65
CA ALA A 270 -18.71 41.14 -16.43
C ALA A 270 -18.21 42.56 -16.67
N GLY A 271 -18.90 43.54 -16.07
CA GLY A 271 -18.53 44.96 -16.08
C GLY A 271 -18.82 45.68 -17.40
N GLY A 272 -19.99 46.32 -17.52
CA GLY A 272 -20.35 47.12 -18.69
C GLY A 272 -21.07 48.43 -18.34
N SER A 273 -20.34 49.55 -18.42
CA SER A 273 -20.87 50.78 -19.00
C SER A 273 -20.17 50.98 -20.34
N THR A 274 -20.88 51.53 -21.32
CA THR A 274 -20.62 51.54 -22.77
C THR A 274 -19.31 52.20 -23.25
N THR A 275 -18.35 52.48 -22.36
CA THR A 275 -17.11 53.20 -22.68
C THR A 275 -15.83 52.57 -22.12
N SER A 276 -15.90 51.52 -21.30
CA SER A 276 -14.74 50.73 -20.85
C SER A 276 -15.01 49.25 -21.08
N GLY A 277 -14.20 48.59 -21.93
CA GLY A 277 -14.39 47.20 -22.35
C GLY A 277 -14.63 46.23 -21.19
N GLY A 278 -15.72 45.48 -21.26
CA GLY A 278 -16.07 44.48 -20.24
C GLY A 278 -15.17 43.25 -20.29
N THR A 279 -15.02 42.59 -19.15
CA THR A 279 -14.25 41.36 -19.04
C THR A 279 -15.09 40.20 -19.55
N VAL A 280 -14.60 39.54 -20.59
CA VAL A 280 -15.20 38.34 -21.17
C VAL A 280 -14.36 37.13 -20.77
N VAL A 281 -15.00 36.08 -20.24
CA VAL A 281 -14.34 34.83 -19.86
C VAL A 281 -15.10 33.63 -20.42
N HIS A 282 -14.37 32.75 -21.12
CA HIS A 282 -14.90 31.49 -21.63
C HIS A 282 -14.80 30.40 -20.56
N THR A 283 -15.85 29.58 -20.42
CA THR A 283 -15.95 28.54 -19.39
C THR A 283 -16.90 27.42 -19.86
N HIS A 284 -17.12 26.42 -18.99
CA HIS A 284 -17.90 25.22 -19.29
C HIS A 284 -19.22 25.20 -18.52
N ARG A 285 -20.35 24.98 -19.21
CA ARG A 285 -21.70 24.91 -18.62
C ARG A 285 -21.79 23.82 -17.58
N PHE A 286 -21.32 22.62 -17.92
CA PHE A 286 -21.41 21.45 -17.03
C PHE A 286 -20.76 21.70 -15.67
N LEU A 287 -19.56 22.30 -15.68
CA LEU A 287 -18.80 22.50 -14.47
C LEU A 287 -19.34 23.65 -13.62
N VAL A 288 -19.68 24.78 -14.25
CA VAL A 288 -20.26 25.93 -13.53
C VAL A 288 -21.65 25.59 -12.96
N ALA A 289 -22.45 24.78 -13.67
CA ALA A 289 -23.72 24.26 -13.17
C ALA A 289 -23.52 23.26 -12.01
N ALA A 290 -22.50 22.41 -12.06
CA ALA A 290 -22.16 21.54 -10.94
C ALA A 290 -21.65 22.32 -9.73
N ALA A 291 -20.90 23.40 -9.95
CA ALA A 291 -20.28 24.20 -8.90
C ALA A 291 -21.24 25.18 -8.20
N SER A 292 -22.28 25.68 -8.89
CA SER A 292 -23.23 26.67 -8.36
C SER A 292 -24.68 26.31 -8.66
N THR A 293 -25.53 26.32 -7.64
CA THR A 293 -26.98 26.14 -7.79
C THR A 293 -27.63 27.28 -8.56
N ALA A 294 -27.15 28.52 -8.39
CA ALA A 294 -27.65 29.68 -9.12
C ALA A 294 -27.41 29.53 -10.63
N PHE A 295 -26.19 29.15 -11.03
CA PHE A 295 -25.89 28.85 -12.44
C PHE A 295 -26.64 27.63 -12.96
N HIS A 296 -26.82 26.58 -12.16
CA HIS A 296 -27.61 25.42 -12.55
C HIS A 296 -29.06 25.80 -12.89
N LYS A 297 -29.75 26.53 -12.01
CA LYS A 297 -31.11 27.03 -12.23
C LYS A 297 -31.19 27.89 -13.50
N LEU A 298 -30.21 28.78 -13.67
CA LEU A 298 -30.14 29.67 -14.84
C LEU A 298 -29.98 28.88 -16.14
N LEU A 299 -29.00 27.98 -16.21
CA LEU A 299 -28.66 27.24 -17.43
C LEU A 299 -29.70 26.18 -17.83
N MET A 300 -30.57 25.80 -16.89
CA MET A 300 -31.72 24.91 -17.10
C MET A 300 -33.02 25.67 -17.42
N THR A 301 -32.99 27.01 -17.43
CA THR A 301 -34.17 27.82 -17.75
C THR A 301 -34.53 27.64 -19.23
N ASP A 302 -35.78 27.29 -19.53
CA ASP A 302 -36.23 27.19 -20.91
C ASP A 302 -36.25 28.57 -21.58
N LEU A 303 -35.61 28.65 -22.75
CA LEU A 303 -35.52 29.85 -23.59
C LEU A 303 -36.42 29.77 -24.82
N SER A 304 -37.17 28.67 -24.98
CA SER A 304 -38.10 28.45 -26.10
C SER A 304 -39.23 29.48 -26.16
N ASP A 305 -39.74 29.94 -25.01
CA ASP A 305 -40.76 30.99 -24.90
C ASP A 305 -40.32 32.34 -25.51
N CYS A 306 -39.01 32.62 -25.53
CA CYS A 306 -38.46 33.86 -26.08
C CYS A 306 -38.42 33.86 -27.62
N ALA A 307 -38.53 32.69 -28.27
CA ALA A 307 -38.71 32.60 -29.71
C ALA A 307 -40.17 32.85 -30.13
N ALA A 308 -41.13 32.54 -29.27
CA ALA A 308 -42.57 32.70 -29.53
C ALA A 308 -43.05 34.16 -29.41
N THR A 309 -42.42 34.98 -28.57
CA THR A 309 -42.82 36.39 -28.34
C THR A 309 -42.55 37.33 -29.52
N ARG A 310 -41.87 36.88 -30.59
CA ARG A 310 -41.78 37.65 -31.85
C ARG A 310 -43.02 37.50 -32.76
N ARG A 311 -44.01 36.68 -32.40
CA ARG A 311 -45.29 36.56 -33.14
C ARG A 311 -46.50 36.44 -32.22
N SER A 312 -46.85 37.52 -31.52
CA SER A 312 -48.26 37.86 -31.28
C SER A 312 -48.34 39.09 -30.40
N SER A 313 -48.82 40.18 -30.99
CA SER A 313 -49.49 41.23 -30.23
C SER A 313 -50.72 40.63 -29.53
N ASP A 314 -50.96 41.08 -28.30
CA ASP A 314 -52.21 41.04 -27.52
C ASP A 314 -53.30 40.04 -27.95
N SER A 315 -53.54 39.01 -27.12
CA SER A 315 -54.88 38.52 -26.75
C SER A 315 -54.78 37.46 -25.64
N SER A 316 -55.67 37.57 -24.68
CA SER A 316 -55.78 36.78 -23.45
C SER A 316 -56.61 35.48 -23.60
N MET A 317 -56.43 34.59 -22.60
CA MET A 317 -57.36 33.57 -22.04
C MET A 317 -56.98 32.07 -22.14
N LEU A 318 -56.72 31.51 -20.94
CA LEU A 318 -57.10 30.20 -20.35
C LEU A 318 -56.88 28.86 -21.10
N SER A 319 -56.03 28.04 -20.44
CA SER A 319 -56.22 26.63 -20.00
C SER A 319 -56.08 25.46 -20.99
N GLY A 320 -55.27 24.45 -20.59
CA GLY A 320 -55.31 23.10 -21.16
C GLY A 320 -54.08 22.21 -20.91
N THR A 321 -54.07 21.50 -19.77
CA THR A 321 -53.62 20.11 -19.54
C THR A 321 -52.58 19.40 -20.44
N PHE A 322 -51.49 18.94 -19.80
CA PHE A 322 -50.76 17.66 -19.93
C PHE A 322 -50.61 16.94 -21.29
N GLY A 323 -49.36 16.59 -21.64
CA GLY A 323 -49.05 15.42 -22.47
C GLY A 323 -47.74 15.47 -23.27
N ASP A 324 -46.72 14.76 -22.78
CA ASP A 324 -45.63 14.08 -23.49
C ASP A 324 -44.92 14.74 -24.70
N THR A 325 -43.68 15.15 -24.46
CA THR A 325 -42.65 15.42 -25.47
C THR A 325 -42.01 14.12 -25.95
N THR A 326 -42.41 13.66 -27.14
CA THR A 326 -41.54 12.90 -28.03
C THR A 326 -40.85 13.89 -28.97
N LEU A 327 -39.53 14.06 -28.80
CA LEU A 327 -38.68 14.88 -29.68
C LEU A 327 -38.54 14.18 -31.04
N GLY A 328 -39.38 14.59 -31.99
CA GLY A 328 -39.25 14.28 -33.42
C GLY A 328 -38.45 15.35 -34.15
N ASN A 329 -37.46 14.90 -34.91
CA ASN A 329 -36.56 15.65 -35.79
C ASN A 329 -37.25 16.77 -36.61
N PHE A 330 -36.61 17.95 -36.67
CA PHE A 330 -36.91 18.98 -37.67
C PHE A 330 -35.71 19.22 -38.60
N ASN A 331 -35.91 18.78 -39.84
CA ASN A 331 -35.49 19.30 -41.15
C ASN A 331 -34.11 19.98 -41.31
N SER A 332 -33.18 19.24 -41.91
CA SER A 332 -31.97 19.75 -42.58
C SER A 332 -32.08 19.87 -44.12
N ASP A 333 -33.26 19.64 -44.72
CA ASP A 333 -33.35 19.42 -46.17
C ASP A 333 -33.98 20.57 -46.96
N THR A 334 -33.71 21.83 -46.60
CA THR A 334 -34.24 22.97 -47.37
C THR A 334 -33.26 24.13 -47.60
N GLU A 335 -31.96 23.84 -47.64
CA GLU A 335 -30.92 24.81 -48.03
C GLU A 335 -29.92 24.27 -49.07
N CYS A 336 -30.34 23.33 -49.93
CA CYS A 336 -29.51 22.85 -51.05
C CYS A 336 -30.20 22.99 -52.42
N LEU A 337 -30.87 24.11 -52.71
CA LEU A 337 -31.44 24.35 -54.04
C LEU A 337 -31.44 25.82 -54.51
N LEU A 338 -30.50 26.66 -54.12
CA LEU A 338 -30.32 27.99 -54.75
C LEU A 338 -28.86 28.43 -54.79
N ALA A 339 -28.03 27.70 -55.55
CA ALA A 339 -26.72 28.20 -55.99
C ALA A 339 -26.36 27.60 -57.35
N ASN A 340 -26.99 28.11 -58.40
CA ASN A 340 -26.49 28.08 -59.77
C ASN A 340 -27.33 29.07 -60.58
N ASP A 341 -26.89 30.33 -60.66
CA ASP A 341 -26.48 30.86 -61.96
C ASP A 341 -25.70 32.15 -61.82
N HIS A 342 -24.60 32.23 -62.54
CA HIS A 342 -23.77 33.42 -62.68
C HIS A 342 -24.10 34.09 -64.02
N ASN A 343 -24.06 35.43 -63.99
CA ASN A 343 -23.67 36.34 -65.07
C ASN A 343 -24.70 36.90 -66.08
N GLN A 344 -24.74 38.25 -66.05
CA GLN A 344 -24.61 39.23 -67.16
C GLN A 344 -25.79 40.18 -67.50
N HIS A 345 -25.43 41.48 -67.51
CA HIS A 345 -25.89 42.63 -68.33
C HIS A 345 -26.99 43.64 -67.85
N ARG A 346 -26.48 44.82 -67.43
CA ARG A 346 -26.86 46.23 -67.82
C ARG A 346 -28.17 46.88 -67.25
N PRO A 347 -28.32 48.25 -67.27
CA PRO A 347 -28.55 49.03 -66.04
C PRO A 347 -29.79 49.98 -66.04
N ALA A 348 -29.96 50.67 -64.89
CA ALA A 348 -30.57 51.99 -64.68
C ALA A 348 -32.11 52.15 -64.47
N ARG A 349 -32.40 52.77 -63.31
CA ARG A 349 -33.47 53.76 -63.00
C ARG A 349 -34.95 53.34 -63.11
N ILE A 350 -35.59 53.19 -61.95
CA ILE A 350 -36.90 53.82 -61.67
C ILE A 350 -36.90 54.40 -60.24
N ARG A 351 -36.79 55.73 -60.19
CA ARG A 351 -37.29 56.74 -59.22
C ARG A 351 -37.91 56.24 -57.91
N GLU A 352 -37.45 56.67 -56.74
CA GLU A 352 -37.66 58.03 -56.19
C GLU A 352 -39.07 58.61 -56.40
N ALA A 353 -40.00 58.18 -55.57
CA ALA A 353 -41.12 58.96 -55.00
C ALA A 353 -41.74 58.02 -53.95
N VAL A 354 -41.63 58.25 -52.65
CA VAL A 354 -42.27 59.33 -51.90
C VAL A 354 -41.46 59.57 -50.62
N LYS A 355 -40.80 60.73 -50.52
CA LYS A 355 -40.49 61.35 -49.23
C LYS A 355 -41.73 62.14 -48.79
N ARG A 356 -42.21 61.85 -47.57
CA ARG A 356 -42.78 62.76 -46.54
C ARG A 356 -44.02 62.16 -45.85
N ARG A 357 -43.85 61.66 -44.62
CA ARG A 357 -44.23 62.36 -43.38
C ARG A 357 -43.82 61.56 -42.14
N SER A 358 -43.57 62.33 -41.09
CA SER A 358 -43.45 62.05 -39.65
C SER A 358 -42.22 61.30 -39.08
N SER A 359 -41.44 62.13 -38.38
CA SER A 359 -40.73 61.92 -37.10
C SER A 359 -39.58 60.93 -37.04
N MET A 360 -38.39 61.54 -37.10
CA MET A 360 -37.11 61.10 -36.60
C MET A 360 -37.19 60.58 -35.15
N GLN A 361 -36.93 59.28 -34.96
CA GLN A 361 -36.25 58.76 -33.78
C GLN A 361 -35.07 57.93 -34.28
N THR A 362 -33.89 58.31 -33.80
CA THR A 362 -32.59 57.71 -34.06
C THR A 362 -32.57 56.23 -33.67
N LEU A 363 -32.60 55.35 -34.66
CA LEU A 363 -32.23 53.94 -34.51
C LEU A 363 -30.70 53.87 -34.34
N THR A 364 -30.27 53.48 -33.15
CA THR A 364 -28.89 53.04 -32.89
C THR A 364 -28.93 51.57 -32.46
N GLN A 365 -27.92 50.84 -32.92
CA GLN A 365 -27.56 49.44 -32.68
C GLN A 365 -28.27 48.33 -33.47
N ASP A 366 -27.44 47.68 -34.30
CA ASP A 366 -27.60 46.37 -34.93
C ASP A 366 -28.17 45.34 -33.95
N GLN A 367 -29.44 44.95 -34.13
CA GLN A 367 -29.98 43.76 -33.48
C GLN A 367 -29.49 42.52 -34.22
N ARG A 368 -28.49 41.84 -33.65
CA ARG A 368 -28.03 40.53 -34.12
C ARG A 368 -29.12 39.46 -33.86
N PRO A 369 -29.27 38.44 -34.73
CA PRO A 369 -30.24 37.38 -34.53
C PRO A 369 -29.77 36.44 -33.41
N GLY A 370 -30.32 36.61 -32.20
CA GLY A 370 -30.09 35.72 -31.05
C GLY A 370 -31.33 35.66 -30.16
N ILE A 371 -31.50 34.55 -29.43
CA ILE A 371 -32.54 34.43 -28.38
C ILE A 371 -31.97 35.14 -27.15
N HIS A 372 -32.66 36.18 -26.65
CA HIS A 372 -32.19 37.02 -25.55
C HIS A 372 -33.29 37.14 -24.48
N ARG A 373 -32.93 36.96 -23.21
CA ARG A 373 -33.83 37.08 -22.05
C ARG A 373 -33.17 37.92 -20.96
N GLU A 374 -33.80 39.02 -20.59
CA GLU A 374 -33.43 39.80 -19.40
C GLU A 374 -33.88 39.08 -18.13
N LEU A 375 -33.07 39.19 -17.08
CA LEU A 375 -33.24 38.47 -15.83
C LEU A 375 -33.39 39.45 -14.66
N ASN A 376 -34.36 39.20 -13.80
CA ASN A 376 -34.51 39.91 -12.53
C ASN A 376 -33.77 39.15 -11.42
N HIS A 377 -32.44 39.09 -11.50
CA HIS A 377 -31.59 38.39 -10.54
C HIS A 377 -30.42 39.28 -10.07
N PRO A 378 -30.05 39.28 -8.78
CA PRO A 378 -28.99 40.17 -8.27
C PRO A 378 -27.62 39.93 -8.93
N ALA A 379 -27.32 38.69 -9.32
CA ALA A 379 -26.08 38.32 -10.02
C ALA A 379 -26.17 38.36 -11.56
N PHE A 380 -27.35 38.17 -12.15
CA PHE A 380 -27.49 37.92 -13.60
C PHE A 380 -28.37 39.00 -14.23
N GLN A 381 -27.84 39.66 -15.26
CA GLN A 381 -28.54 40.70 -16.01
C GLN A 381 -29.33 40.12 -17.20
N ALA A 382 -28.70 39.24 -17.98
CA ALA A 382 -29.33 38.62 -19.15
C ALA A 382 -28.66 37.30 -19.50
N ILE A 383 -29.41 36.44 -20.20
CA ILE A 383 -28.91 35.23 -20.85
C ILE A 383 -29.30 35.26 -22.33
N SER A 384 -28.37 34.92 -23.21
CA SER A 384 -28.62 34.80 -24.64
C SER A 384 -27.92 33.61 -25.28
N ILE A 385 -28.41 33.24 -26.46
CA ILE A 385 -27.82 32.21 -27.32
C ILE A 385 -27.39 32.92 -28.60
N GLU A 386 -26.08 33.05 -28.80
CA GLU A 386 -25.49 33.88 -29.86
C GLU A 386 -24.26 33.20 -30.49
N GLN A 387 -23.99 33.52 -31.77
CA GLN A 387 -22.68 33.25 -32.39
C GLN A 387 -21.72 34.36 -31.96
N TRP A 388 -20.70 34.01 -31.18
CA TRP A 388 -19.76 34.97 -30.62
C TRP A 388 -18.55 35.17 -31.53
N ASP A 389 -18.50 36.32 -32.23
CA ASP A 389 -17.33 36.74 -33.02
C ASP A 389 -16.27 37.40 -32.12
N ASP A 390 -15.10 36.79 -32.02
CA ASP A 390 -13.94 37.26 -31.23
C ASP A 390 -13.22 38.47 -31.85
N ARG A 391 -13.96 39.56 -32.17
CA ARG A 391 -13.41 40.77 -32.82
C ARG A 391 -12.96 41.86 -31.82
N GLY A 392 -12.60 41.49 -30.59
CA GLY A 392 -12.41 42.46 -29.50
C GLY A 392 -11.05 42.49 -28.78
N SER A 393 -10.16 41.52 -28.98
CA SER A 393 -8.90 41.44 -28.21
C SER A 393 -7.66 41.75 -29.05
N GLU A 394 -7.48 43.00 -29.46
CA GLU A 394 -6.15 43.51 -29.79
C GLU A 394 -5.60 44.31 -28.61
N GLN A 395 -4.68 43.71 -27.83
CA GLN A 395 -3.43 44.32 -27.33
C GLN A 395 -2.78 43.47 -26.22
N SER A 396 -1.78 42.66 -26.58
CA SER A 396 -0.38 42.79 -26.12
C SER A 396 0.44 41.54 -26.50
N SER A 397 1.62 41.83 -27.08
CA SER A 397 2.78 40.99 -27.48
C SER A 397 2.94 39.60 -26.82
N CYS A 398 3.49 38.56 -27.43
CA CYS A 398 4.24 38.37 -28.68
C CYS A 398 4.33 36.84 -28.92
N ASP A 399 3.80 36.31 -30.02
CA ASP A 399 4.50 35.29 -30.81
C ASP A 399 3.79 35.06 -32.15
N ARG A 400 4.57 34.97 -33.23
CA ARG A 400 4.05 34.77 -34.58
C ARG A 400 3.93 33.28 -34.85
N SER A 401 2.70 32.78 -34.90
CA SER A 401 2.31 31.64 -35.73
C SER A 401 0.91 31.93 -36.27
N PRO A 402 0.64 31.74 -37.58
CA PRO A 402 -0.66 32.06 -38.15
C PRO A 402 -1.68 31.07 -37.61
N ARG A 403 -2.49 31.50 -36.63
CA ARG A 403 -3.72 30.79 -36.25
C ARG A 403 -4.61 30.75 -37.49
N GLN A 404 -4.77 29.57 -38.08
CA GLN A 404 -5.87 29.32 -38.98
C GLN A 404 -7.15 29.65 -38.22
N SER A 405 -7.90 30.63 -38.72
CA SER A 405 -9.23 30.98 -38.23
C SER A 405 -10.11 29.73 -38.27
N PRO A 406 -10.82 29.35 -37.19
CA PRO A 406 -11.81 28.30 -37.30
C PRO A 406 -12.94 28.82 -38.18
N ALA A 407 -13.14 28.19 -39.33
CA ALA A 407 -14.39 28.25 -40.04
C ALA A 407 -15.49 27.67 -39.12
N TRP A 408 -16.60 28.40 -38.97
CA TRP A 408 -17.79 28.09 -38.14
C TRP A 408 -17.58 28.24 -36.62
N LEU A 409 -17.87 29.44 -36.09
CA LEU A 409 -18.01 29.63 -34.64
C LEU A 409 -19.29 28.93 -34.15
N PRO A 410 -19.21 28.02 -33.17
CA PRO A 410 -20.40 27.37 -32.63
C PRO A 410 -21.28 28.39 -31.90
N ILE A 411 -22.59 28.13 -31.90
CA ILE A 411 -23.56 28.87 -31.11
C ILE A 411 -23.22 28.65 -29.62
N GLN A 412 -22.97 29.73 -28.87
CA GLN A 412 -22.61 29.67 -27.45
C GLN A 412 -23.69 30.29 -26.57
N THR A 413 -23.76 29.84 -25.32
CA THR A 413 -24.60 30.49 -24.29
C THR A 413 -23.81 31.65 -23.70
N VAL A 414 -24.36 32.85 -23.75
CA VAL A 414 -23.76 34.08 -23.19
C VAL A 414 -24.56 34.50 -21.96
N VAL A 415 -23.89 34.71 -20.83
CA VAL A 415 -24.50 35.20 -19.60
C VAL A 415 -23.86 36.55 -19.24
N HIS A 416 -24.69 37.58 -19.20
CA HIS A 416 -24.31 38.90 -18.73
C HIS A 416 -24.49 38.97 -17.22
N LEU A 417 -23.40 39.21 -16.50
CA LEU A 417 -23.40 39.40 -15.06
C LEU A 417 -23.78 40.83 -14.70
N SER A 418 -24.42 40.99 -13.55
CA SER A 418 -24.76 42.28 -12.97
C SER A 418 -23.51 43.15 -12.79
N LYS A 419 -23.70 44.48 -12.79
CA LYS A 419 -22.63 45.46 -12.51
C LYS A 419 -21.99 45.30 -11.12
N LEU A 420 -22.62 44.52 -10.24
CA LEU A 420 -22.13 44.17 -8.91
C LEU A 420 -21.00 43.12 -8.93
N VAL A 421 -20.78 42.45 -10.07
CA VAL A 421 -19.67 41.51 -10.23
C VAL A 421 -18.65 42.13 -11.17
N THR A 422 -17.52 42.61 -10.63
CA THR A 422 -16.43 43.12 -11.46
C THR A 422 -15.71 42.00 -12.20
N GLY A 423 -15.01 42.35 -13.29
CA GLY A 423 -14.22 41.39 -14.05
C GLY A 423 -13.08 40.73 -13.26
N SER A 424 -12.50 41.43 -12.29
CA SER A 424 -11.52 40.87 -11.36
C SER A 424 -12.14 39.81 -10.46
N VAL A 425 -13.31 40.10 -9.88
CA VAL A 425 -14.05 39.15 -9.03
C VAL A 425 -14.49 37.93 -9.83
N LEU A 426 -14.94 38.10 -11.08
CA LEU A 426 -15.32 36.99 -11.96
C LEU A 426 -14.20 35.97 -12.15
N ARG A 427 -12.96 36.42 -12.41
CA ARG A 427 -11.81 35.52 -12.62
C ARG A 427 -11.50 34.69 -11.37
N VAL A 428 -11.54 35.32 -10.20
CA VAL A 428 -11.28 34.67 -8.91
C VAL A 428 -12.39 33.68 -8.58
N LEU A 429 -13.64 34.08 -8.83
CA LEU A 429 -14.79 33.23 -8.63
C LEU A 429 -14.72 31.99 -9.51
N LEU A 430 -14.43 32.14 -10.80
CA LEU A 430 -14.23 31.00 -11.71
C LEU A 430 -13.10 30.09 -11.25
N HIS A 431 -11.96 30.64 -10.84
CA HIS A 431 -10.87 29.83 -10.31
C HIS A 431 -11.31 29.00 -9.09
N PHE A 432 -12.09 29.60 -8.17
CA PHE A 432 -12.67 28.87 -7.05
C PHE A 432 -13.66 27.79 -7.50
N LEU A 433 -14.52 28.07 -8.47
CA LEU A 433 -15.49 27.09 -8.97
C LEU A 433 -14.82 25.83 -9.55
N TYR A 434 -13.60 25.95 -10.08
CA TYR A 434 -12.86 24.83 -10.64
C TYR A 434 -11.98 24.13 -9.61
N THR A 435 -11.30 24.90 -8.75
CA THR A 435 -10.19 24.38 -7.95
C THR A 435 -10.48 24.36 -6.44
N GLY A 436 -11.57 24.99 -5.99
CA GLY A 436 -11.86 25.19 -4.58
C GLY A 436 -10.90 26.13 -3.84
N THR A 437 -10.01 26.82 -4.55
CA THR A 437 -9.07 27.80 -3.98
C THR A 437 -9.14 29.12 -4.73
N ILE A 438 -8.67 30.20 -4.11
CA ILE A 438 -8.61 31.53 -4.75
C ILE A 438 -7.18 31.97 -5.10
N PHE A 439 -6.17 31.19 -4.71
CA PHE A 439 -4.75 31.51 -4.92
C PHE A 439 -4.14 30.56 -5.95
N CYS A 440 -3.55 31.13 -6.99
CA CYS A 440 -2.67 30.41 -7.90
C CYS A 440 -1.36 31.21 -8.09
N ARG A 441 -0.21 30.52 -8.07
CA ARG A 441 1.12 31.12 -8.27
C ARG A 441 1.23 31.85 -9.61
N GLU A 442 0.44 31.44 -10.60
CA GLU A 442 0.42 31.98 -11.97
C GLU A 442 -0.46 33.23 -12.09
N CYS A 443 -1.48 33.38 -11.24
CA CYS A 443 -2.51 34.39 -11.44
C CYS A 443 -2.13 35.82 -10.98
N GLN A 444 -0.96 36.03 -10.33
CA GLN A 444 -0.47 37.32 -9.81
C GLN A 444 -1.59 38.33 -9.55
N LEU A 445 -2.54 37.97 -8.67
CA LEU A 445 -3.79 38.71 -8.61
C LEU A 445 -3.54 40.09 -7.97
N PRO A 446 -4.04 41.18 -8.58
CA PRO A 446 -4.08 42.49 -7.95
C PRO A 446 -4.89 42.43 -6.64
N SER A 447 -4.70 43.41 -5.75
CA SER A 447 -5.43 43.51 -4.48
C SER A 447 -6.95 43.47 -4.72
N ILE A 448 -7.57 42.30 -4.55
CA ILE A 448 -9.02 42.11 -4.67
C ILE A 448 -9.69 42.59 -3.39
N ASP A 449 -10.81 43.29 -3.53
CA ASP A 449 -11.68 43.59 -2.40
C ASP A 449 -12.40 42.32 -1.95
N LEU A 450 -11.99 41.77 -0.81
CA LEU A 450 -12.60 40.57 -0.22
C LEU A 450 -14.09 40.79 0.12
N SER A 451 -14.52 42.03 0.36
CA SER A 451 -15.93 42.33 0.63
C SER A 451 -16.79 42.18 -0.63
N GLU A 452 -16.26 42.61 -1.78
CA GLU A 452 -16.91 42.45 -3.08
C GLU A 452 -17.01 40.96 -3.47
N LEU A 453 -15.92 40.21 -3.30
CA LEU A 453 -15.91 38.75 -3.57
C LEU A 453 -16.91 38.01 -2.69
N LYS A 454 -17.02 38.37 -1.40
CA LYS A 454 -17.98 37.79 -0.48
C LYS A 454 -19.42 38.09 -0.89
N GLN A 455 -19.71 39.31 -1.34
CA GLN A 455 -21.03 39.70 -1.82
C GLN A 455 -21.40 38.97 -3.12
N ALA A 456 -20.45 38.83 -4.07
CA ALA A 456 -20.67 38.05 -5.28
C ALA A 456 -20.95 36.57 -4.98
N ALA A 457 -20.25 35.99 -3.99
CA ALA A 457 -20.49 34.62 -3.53
C ALA A 457 -21.90 34.44 -2.95
N GLU A 458 -22.45 35.45 -2.28
CA GLU A 458 -23.85 35.47 -1.81
C GLU A 458 -24.86 35.48 -2.94
N PHE A 459 -24.68 36.34 -3.93
CA PHE A 459 -25.61 36.39 -5.06
C PHE A 459 -25.56 35.14 -5.94
N LEU A 460 -24.45 34.40 -5.93
CA LEU A 460 -24.26 33.17 -6.69
C LEU A 460 -24.52 31.89 -5.89
N GLU A 461 -25.05 32.02 -4.67
CA GLU A 461 -25.37 30.90 -3.76
C GLU A 461 -24.16 29.98 -3.48
N LEU A 462 -22.99 30.57 -3.17
CA LEU A 462 -21.71 29.87 -2.92
C LEU A 462 -21.28 29.97 -1.43
N PRO A 463 -21.86 29.18 -0.52
CA PRO A 463 -21.57 29.29 0.92
C PRO A 463 -20.11 28.95 1.28
N GLU A 464 -19.48 28.00 0.58
CA GLU A 464 -18.09 27.61 0.81
C GLU A 464 -17.14 28.77 0.49
N LEU A 465 -17.38 29.50 -0.60
CA LEU A 465 -16.60 30.69 -0.95
C LEU A 465 -16.80 31.81 0.07
N GLN A 466 -18.03 32.02 0.56
CA GLN A 466 -18.28 33.01 1.62
C GLN A 466 -17.49 32.69 2.90
N MET A 467 -17.46 31.41 3.31
CA MET A 467 -16.68 30.96 4.45
C MET A 467 -15.19 31.14 4.19
N TYR A 468 -14.71 30.72 3.02
CA TYR A 468 -13.32 30.85 2.59
C TYR A 468 -12.85 32.31 2.68
N THR A 469 -13.62 33.24 2.08
CA THR A 469 -13.32 34.68 2.11
C THR A 469 -13.41 35.25 3.52
N SER A 470 -14.37 34.80 4.34
CA SER A 470 -14.49 35.24 5.74
C SER A 470 -13.28 34.81 6.58
N ASN A 471 -12.73 33.61 6.36
CA ASN A 471 -11.52 33.15 7.03
C ASN A 471 -10.31 34.00 6.64
N LEU A 472 -10.19 34.39 5.36
CA LEU A 472 -9.12 35.30 4.93
C LEU A 472 -9.24 36.67 5.60
N MET A 473 -10.44 37.24 5.67
CA MET A 473 -10.68 38.53 6.35
C MET A 473 -10.32 38.46 7.84
N LYS A 474 -10.49 37.30 8.48
CA LYS A 474 -10.13 37.04 9.89
C LYS A 474 -8.68 36.60 10.10
N LYS A 475 -7.90 36.38 9.03
CA LYS A 475 -6.54 35.80 9.06
C LYS A 475 -6.48 34.36 9.59
N GLU A 476 -7.52 33.57 9.35
CA GLU A 476 -7.65 32.15 9.72
C GLU A 476 -7.45 31.23 8.50
N GLU A 477 -6.48 31.54 7.63
CA GLU A 477 -6.32 30.91 6.32
C GLU A 477 -6.01 29.40 6.39
N PHE A 478 -5.47 28.93 7.51
CA PHE A 478 -5.17 27.52 7.74
C PHE A 478 -6.42 26.62 7.69
N LEU A 479 -7.60 27.17 8.00
CA LEU A 479 -8.88 26.44 7.92
C LEU A 479 -9.33 26.21 6.46
N ASN A 480 -8.78 26.96 5.51
CA ASN A 480 -9.23 26.91 4.13
C ASN A 480 -8.77 25.65 3.39
N ASN A 481 -7.74 24.94 3.86
CA ASN A 481 -7.32 23.68 3.25
C ASN A 481 -8.41 22.60 3.38
N ASP A 482 -8.99 22.45 4.57
CA ASP A 482 -10.09 21.50 4.81
C ASP A 482 -11.35 21.92 4.04
N LEU A 483 -11.65 23.22 3.97
CA LEU A 483 -12.77 23.75 3.17
C LEU A 483 -12.60 23.47 1.68
N SER A 484 -11.40 23.64 1.12
CA SER A 484 -11.12 23.33 -0.28
C SER A 484 -11.32 21.85 -0.58
N GLN A 485 -10.89 20.97 0.32
CA GLN A 485 -11.10 19.52 0.17
C GLN A 485 -12.58 19.16 0.23
N GLN A 486 -13.34 19.72 1.18
CA GLN A 486 -14.79 19.54 1.27
C GLN A 486 -15.51 20.05 0.03
N TYR A 487 -15.10 21.21 -0.49
CA TYR A 487 -15.64 21.78 -1.72
C TYR A 487 -15.40 20.85 -2.93
N LEU A 488 -14.17 20.37 -3.12
CA LEU A 488 -13.86 19.45 -4.23
C LEU A 488 -14.63 18.13 -4.11
N GLN A 489 -14.87 17.65 -2.89
CA GLN A 489 -15.71 16.48 -2.65
C GLN A 489 -17.19 16.74 -3.02
N MET A 490 -17.72 17.91 -2.66
CA MET A 490 -19.07 18.35 -3.05
C MET A 490 -19.19 18.47 -4.57
N LEU A 491 -18.24 19.16 -5.21
CA LEU A 491 -18.18 19.34 -6.66
C LEU A 491 -18.13 17.98 -7.37
N SER A 492 -17.28 17.07 -6.91
CA SER A 492 -17.18 15.70 -7.43
C SER A 492 -18.51 14.94 -7.31
N GLY A 493 -19.21 15.07 -6.18
CA GLY A 493 -20.54 14.50 -5.99
C GLY A 493 -21.56 15.04 -7.00
N ARG A 494 -21.57 16.35 -7.22
CA ARG A 494 -22.48 17.00 -8.18
C ARG A 494 -22.13 16.69 -9.63
N LEU A 495 -20.86 16.61 -9.99
CA LEU A 495 -20.40 16.16 -11.31
C LEU A 495 -20.85 14.72 -11.58
N LYS A 496 -20.83 13.85 -10.57
CA LYS A 496 -21.35 12.49 -10.70
C LYS A 496 -22.86 12.49 -10.95
N GLU A 497 -23.65 13.14 -10.11
CA GLU A 497 -25.11 13.11 -10.18
C GLU A 497 -25.63 13.81 -11.45
N LEU A 498 -25.18 15.05 -11.69
CA LEU A 498 -25.74 15.89 -12.76
C LEU A 498 -25.15 15.56 -14.13
N CYS A 499 -23.83 15.32 -14.19
CA CYS A 499 -23.13 15.18 -15.47
C CYS A 499 -22.96 13.72 -15.88
N LEU A 500 -22.46 12.85 -14.98
CA LEU A 500 -22.23 11.44 -15.33
C LEU A 500 -23.53 10.62 -15.36
N GLU A 501 -24.37 10.73 -14.34
CA GLU A 501 -25.64 9.98 -14.25
C GLU A 501 -26.77 10.68 -15.01
N GLY A 502 -26.85 12.02 -14.91
CA GLY A 502 -27.85 12.84 -15.60
C GLY A 502 -27.54 13.17 -17.07
N GLY A 503 -26.29 13.05 -17.51
CA GLY A 503 -25.89 13.35 -18.90
C GLY A 503 -26.00 14.83 -19.31
N LEU A 504 -26.20 15.74 -18.36
CA LEU A 504 -26.43 17.16 -18.62
C LEU A 504 -25.21 17.81 -19.30
N PHE A 505 -25.45 18.45 -20.45
CA PHE A 505 -24.44 19.17 -21.26
C PHE A 505 -23.36 18.30 -21.91
N SER A 506 -23.61 16.99 -22.05
CA SER A 506 -22.70 16.10 -22.79
C SER A 506 -22.55 16.51 -24.25
N ASP A 507 -21.32 16.43 -24.77
CA ASP A 507 -20.93 16.90 -26.10
C ASP A 507 -20.44 15.77 -27.03
N VAL A 508 -20.22 14.57 -26.48
CA VAL A 508 -19.81 13.38 -27.26
C VAL A 508 -20.41 12.11 -26.68
N MET A 509 -20.67 11.13 -27.55
CA MET A 509 -21.06 9.78 -27.15
C MET A 509 -19.98 8.76 -27.49
N PHE A 510 -19.72 7.84 -26.57
CA PHE A 510 -18.87 6.68 -26.79
C PHE A 510 -19.71 5.46 -27.13
N GLN A 511 -19.36 4.77 -28.22
CA GLN A 511 -19.90 3.48 -28.60
C GLN A 511 -18.97 2.37 -28.11
N LEU A 512 -19.49 1.57 -27.17
CA LEU A 512 -18.82 0.47 -26.47
C LEU A 512 -19.34 -0.88 -26.98
N GLU A 513 -18.81 -1.98 -26.45
CA GLU A 513 -19.20 -3.33 -26.91
C GLU A 513 -20.67 -3.66 -26.67
N ASP A 514 -21.22 -3.21 -25.54
CA ASP A 514 -22.55 -3.57 -25.04
C ASP A 514 -23.47 -2.35 -24.83
N GLY A 515 -23.09 -1.17 -25.33
CA GLY A 515 -23.94 0.02 -25.24
C GLY A 515 -23.25 1.33 -25.65
N THR A 516 -23.94 2.45 -25.39
CA THR A 516 -23.43 3.80 -25.62
C THR A 516 -23.50 4.63 -24.35
N THR A 517 -22.59 5.59 -24.17
CA THR A 517 -22.65 6.52 -23.03
C THR A 517 -22.25 7.93 -23.45
N ALA A 518 -22.93 8.95 -22.92
CA ALA A 518 -22.67 10.35 -23.21
C ALA A 518 -21.71 10.95 -22.17
N VAL A 519 -20.75 11.75 -22.61
CA VAL A 519 -19.65 12.27 -21.78
C VAL A 519 -19.24 13.68 -22.21
N HIS A 520 -18.34 14.29 -21.44
CA HIS A 520 -17.80 15.64 -21.65
C HIS A 520 -16.34 15.56 -22.10
N ARG A 521 -16.06 15.88 -23.36
CA ARG A 521 -14.70 15.99 -23.92
C ARG A 521 -13.75 16.83 -23.06
N PRO A 522 -14.11 18.08 -22.65
CA PRO A 522 -13.20 18.92 -21.86
C PRO A 522 -12.67 18.22 -20.60
N LEU A 523 -13.54 17.52 -19.87
CA LEU A 523 -13.15 16.84 -18.64
C LEU A 523 -12.28 15.60 -18.91
N LEU A 524 -12.59 14.82 -19.94
CA LEU A 524 -11.76 13.68 -20.35
C LEU A 524 -10.37 14.12 -20.77
N MET A 525 -10.27 15.21 -21.54
CA MET A 525 -8.99 15.78 -21.98
C MET A 525 -8.16 16.32 -20.81
N ALA A 526 -8.80 16.92 -19.82
CA ALA A 526 -8.10 17.44 -18.65
C ALA A 526 -7.52 16.32 -17.76
N ARG A 527 -8.19 15.16 -17.74
CA ARG A 527 -7.92 14.08 -16.77
C ARG A 527 -7.23 12.86 -17.38
N CYS A 528 -7.04 12.83 -18.70
CA CYS A 528 -6.42 11.72 -19.42
C CYS A 528 -5.67 12.20 -20.66
N ASP A 529 -4.35 12.14 -20.64
CA ASP A 529 -3.48 12.56 -21.75
C ASP A 529 -3.76 11.82 -23.05
N MET A 530 -4.10 10.53 -22.98
CA MET A 530 -4.43 9.74 -24.16
C MET A 530 -5.73 10.23 -24.82
N MET A 531 -6.72 10.63 -24.01
CA MET A 531 -7.95 11.24 -24.52
C MET A 531 -7.70 12.68 -24.98
N HIS A 532 -6.83 13.43 -24.30
CA HIS A 532 -6.35 14.72 -24.78
C HIS A 532 -5.79 14.61 -26.20
N ALA A 533 -4.88 13.65 -26.44
CA ALA A 533 -4.32 13.40 -27.76
C ALA A 533 -5.37 12.96 -28.79
N MET A 534 -6.39 12.19 -28.39
CA MET A 534 -7.49 11.76 -29.26
C MET A 534 -8.36 12.92 -29.72
N PHE A 535 -8.62 13.91 -28.86
CA PHE A 535 -9.48 15.05 -29.15
C PHE A 535 -8.74 16.26 -29.70
N SER A 536 -7.42 16.32 -29.54
CA SER A 536 -6.55 17.39 -30.06
C SER A 536 -6.08 17.10 -31.49
N GLY A 537 -5.86 18.15 -32.29
CA GLY A 537 -5.33 18.04 -33.65
C GLY A 537 -6.32 17.53 -34.70
N ASP A 538 -5.80 17.01 -35.81
CA ASP A 538 -6.56 16.64 -37.00
C ASP A 538 -7.09 15.19 -36.99
N PHE A 539 -7.16 14.55 -35.82
CA PHE A 539 -7.72 13.21 -35.67
C PHE A 539 -9.22 13.20 -35.98
N ARG A 540 -9.76 12.06 -36.48
CA ARG A 540 -11.18 11.96 -36.86
C ARG A 540 -12.10 12.16 -35.66
N GLU A 541 -11.64 11.72 -34.50
CA GLU A 541 -12.30 11.77 -33.21
C GLU A 541 -12.51 13.22 -32.72
N SER A 542 -11.64 14.17 -33.14
CA SER A 542 -11.75 15.57 -32.72
C SER A 542 -13.04 16.25 -33.19
N ASN A 543 -13.66 15.77 -34.27
CA ASN A 543 -14.94 16.31 -34.79
C ASN A 543 -16.12 15.32 -34.71
N ALA A 544 -15.88 14.08 -34.23
CA ALA A 544 -16.89 13.04 -34.22
C ALA A 544 -17.87 13.17 -33.03
N LYS A 545 -19.18 13.21 -33.30
CA LYS A 545 -20.21 13.16 -32.24
C LYS A 545 -20.30 11.80 -31.55
N VAL A 546 -19.89 10.74 -32.25
CA VAL A 546 -19.85 9.36 -31.74
C VAL A 546 -18.46 8.78 -31.95
N ILE A 547 -17.84 8.29 -30.88
CA ILE A 547 -16.50 7.69 -30.88
C ILE A 547 -16.60 6.22 -30.52
N THR A 548 -16.07 5.35 -31.38
CA THR A 548 -16.00 3.91 -31.12
C THR A 548 -14.81 3.59 -30.22
N PHE A 549 -15.04 2.88 -29.12
CA PHE A 549 -13.98 2.50 -28.18
C PHE A 549 -13.99 0.97 -27.94
N PRO A 550 -13.37 0.20 -28.84
CA PRO A 550 -13.47 -1.26 -28.85
C PRO A 550 -12.71 -1.92 -27.71
N GLY A 551 -13.17 -3.10 -27.29
CA GLY A 551 -12.57 -3.92 -26.24
C GLY A 551 -13.02 -3.54 -24.82
N VAL A 552 -14.00 -2.63 -24.67
CA VAL A 552 -14.41 -2.11 -23.37
C VAL A 552 -15.93 -2.17 -23.22
N LYS A 553 -16.37 -2.74 -22.10
CA LYS A 553 -17.78 -2.82 -21.70
C LYS A 553 -18.23 -1.57 -20.98
N LEU A 554 -19.54 -1.30 -21.02
CA LEU A 554 -20.20 -0.16 -20.41
C LEU A 554 -19.89 -0.06 -18.92
N ARG A 555 -19.91 -1.17 -18.18
CA ARG A 555 -19.59 -1.19 -16.74
C ARG A 555 -18.15 -0.76 -16.44
N THR A 556 -17.18 -1.29 -17.19
CA THR A 556 -15.75 -0.95 -17.04
C THR A 556 -15.51 0.52 -17.38
N PHE A 557 -16.12 0.99 -18.47
CA PHE A 557 -16.01 2.39 -18.88
C PHE A 557 -16.68 3.33 -17.88
N HIS A 558 -17.82 2.96 -17.29
CA HIS A 558 -18.46 3.76 -16.25
C HIS A 558 -17.60 3.89 -14.99
N ILE A 559 -16.85 2.85 -14.60
CA ILE A 559 -15.88 2.93 -13.50
C ILE A 559 -14.76 3.92 -13.83
N LEU A 560 -14.22 3.86 -15.05
CA LEU A 560 -13.25 4.85 -15.55
C LEU A 560 -13.83 6.27 -15.50
N LEU A 561 -15.05 6.48 -15.98
CA LEU A 561 -15.70 7.79 -15.97
C LEU A 561 -15.92 8.30 -14.55
N GLN A 562 -16.36 7.45 -13.62
CA GLN A 562 -16.48 7.85 -12.22
C GLN A 562 -15.12 8.35 -11.68
N TYR A 563 -14.02 7.66 -11.98
CA TYR A 563 -12.69 8.13 -11.61
C TYR A 563 -12.33 9.48 -12.25
N LEU A 564 -12.57 9.66 -13.55
CA LEU A 564 -12.23 10.91 -14.23
C LEU A 564 -13.04 12.10 -13.69
N TYR A 565 -14.30 11.88 -13.31
CA TYR A 565 -15.20 12.93 -12.81
C TYR A 565 -15.07 13.22 -11.32
N THR A 566 -14.71 12.21 -10.52
CA THR A 566 -14.79 12.29 -9.04
C THR A 566 -13.48 12.00 -8.33
N ASP A 567 -12.47 11.56 -9.07
CA ASP A 567 -11.19 11.09 -8.53
C ASP A 567 -11.33 9.92 -7.52
N SER A 568 -12.44 9.18 -7.63
CA SER A 568 -12.78 8.03 -6.79
C SER A 568 -13.29 6.85 -7.63
N VAL A 569 -13.13 5.64 -7.12
CA VAL A 569 -13.68 4.41 -7.71
C VAL A 569 -14.91 3.95 -6.91
N PRO A 570 -15.93 3.37 -7.55
CA PRO A 570 -17.04 2.73 -6.83
C PRO A 570 -16.57 1.44 -6.16
N THR A 571 -17.44 0.85 -5.32
CA THR A 571 -17.22 -0.50 -4.81
C THR A 571 -17.12 -1.51 -5.95
N LEU A 572 -16.03 -2.28 -5.96
CA LEU A 572 -15.69 -3.20 -7.04
C LEU A 572 -15.96 -4.65 -6.67
N LYS A 573 -16.29 -5.45 -7.69
CA LYS A 573 -16.25 -6.92 -7.61
C LYS A 573 -14.90 -7.41 -8.13
N ILE A 574 -14.45 -8.58 -7.64
CA ILE A 574 -13.18 -9.20 -8.08
C ILE A 574 -13.09 -9.34 -9.61
N ARG A 575 -14.20 -9.74 -10.26
CA ARG A 575 -14.29 -9.87 -11.72
C ARG A 575 -14.17 -8.54 -12.49
N GLU A 576 -14.39 -7.40 -11.83
CA GLU A 576 -14.26 -6.06 -12.41
C GLU A 576 -12.82 -5.53 -12.28
N CYS A 577 -11.96 -6.17 -11.48
CA CYS A 577 -10.57 -5.76 -11.24
C CYS A 577 -9.74 -5.74 -12.54
N LEU A 578 -9.61 -6.89 -13.23
CA LEU A 578 -8.74 -7.00 -14.41
C LEU A 578 -9.14 -6.05 -15.54
N PRO A 579 -10.43 -5.97 -15.96
CA PRO A 579 -10.80 -5.07 -17.05
C PRO A 579 -10.52 -3.60 -16.75
N VAL A 580 -10.66 -3.17 -15.49
CA VAL A 580 -10.41 -1.77 -15.10
C VAL A 580 -8.90 -1.49 -15.04
N ILE A 581 -8.10 -2.43 -14.52
CA ILE A 581 -6.63 -2.31 -14.48
C ILE A 581 -6.04 -2.30 -15.90
N GLU A 582 -6.49 -3.20 -16.76
CA GLU A 582 -6.09 -3.23 -18.18
C GLU A 582 -6.39 -1.88 -18.86
N LEU A 583 -7.60 -1.36 -18.64
CA LEU A 583 -8.02 -0.07 -19.19
C LEU A 583 -7.20 1.10 -18.61
N GLY A 584 -6.95 1.08 -17.30
CA GLY A 584 -6.11 2.08 -16.62
C GLY A 584 -4.69 2.10 -17.18
N ASN A 585 -4.08 0.93 -17.41
CA ASN A 585 -2.76 0.82 -17.99
C ASN A 585 -2.75 1.26 -19.48
N ARG A 586 -3.77 0.87 -20.27
CA ARG A 586 -3.94 1.30 -21.67
C ARG A 586 -4.07 2.82 -21.81
N LEU A 587 -4.69 3.48 -20.83
CA LEU A 587 -4.88 4.93 -20.80
C LEU A 587 -3.80 5.68 -20.00
N CYS A 588 -2.77 4.99 -19.50
CA CYS A 588 -1.69 5.55 -18.69
C CYS A 588 -2.19 6.27 -17.42
N LEU A 589 -3.12 5.66 -16.69
CA LEU A 589 -3.74 6.21 -15.48
C LEU A 589 -3.24 5.48 -14.20
N PRO A 590 -2.03 5.76 -13.69
CA PRO A 590 -1.45 5.04 -12.55
C PRO A 590 -2.25 5.25 -11.25
N ARG A 591 -2.86 6.43 -11.08
CA ARG A 591 -3.74 6.69 -9.92
C ARG A 591 -4.99 5.82 -9.93
N LEU A 592 -5.62 5.62 -11.10
CA LEU A 592 -6.77 4.70 -11.22
C LEU A 592 -6.37 3.28 -10.83
N ILE A 593 -5.22 2.79 -11.30
CA ILE A 593 -4.69 1.47 -10.93
C ILE A 593 -4.54 1.39 -9.41
N SER A 594 -3.85 2.36 -8.79
CA SER A 594 -3.65 2.41 -7.33
C SER A 594 -4.96 2.40 -6.53
N LEU A 595 -5.99 3.14 -6.98
CA LEU A 595 -7.30 3.14 -6.31
C LEU A 595 -8.01 1.79 -6.42
N VAL A 596 -7.92 1.13 -7.57
CA VAL A 596 -8.47 -0.22 -7.78
C VAL A 596 -7.74 -1.24 -6.92
N GLU A 597 -6.40 -1.16 -6.83
CA GLU A 597 -5.60 -2.03 -5.96
C GLU A 597 -6.05 -1.92 -4.51
N ILE A 598 -6.21 -0.70 -3.99
CA ILE A 598 -6.68 -0.45 -2.62
C ILE A 598 -8.06 -1.05 -2.36
N GLU A 599 -9.02 -0.83 -3.26
CA GLU A 599 -10.39 -1.34 -3.11
C GLU A 599 -10.42 -2.88 -3.12
N ILE A 600 -9.62 -3.52 -3.98
CA ILE A 600 -9.55 -4.98 -4.05
C ILE A 600 -8.81 -5.57 -2.85
N ILE A 601 -7.76 -4.92 -2.37
CA ILE A 601 -7.06 -5.32 -1.14
C ILE A 601 -8.02 -5.25 0.06
N ASP A 602 -8.77 -4.16 0.20
CA ASP A 602 -9.76 -4.01 1.28
C ASP A 602 -10.87 -5.07 1.17
N LEU A 603 -11.36 -5.36 -0.03
CA LEU A 603 -12.31 -6.45 -0.27
C LEU A 603 -11.74 -7.80 0.19
N PHE A 604 -10.50 -8.12 -0.18
CA PHE A 604 -9.85 -9.37 0.26
C PHE A 604 -9.65 -9.43 1.77
N GLN A 605 -9.25 -8.32 2.40
CA GLN A 605 -9.12 -8.24 3.85
C GLN A 605 -10.46 -8.49 4.55
N ARG A 606 -11.56 -7.91 4.05
CA ARG A 606 -12.91 -8.17 4.56
C ARG A 606 -13.30 -9.66 4.43
N VAL A 607 -12.99 -10.30 3.31
CA VAL A 607 -13.24 -11.73 3.11
C VAL A 607 -12.45 -12.59 4.10
N ILE A 608 -11.16 -12.30 4.31
CA ILE A 608 -10.32 -13.02 5.27
C ILE A 608 -10.83 -12.84 6.70
N GLN A 609 -11.25 -11.62 7.08
CA GLN A 609 -11.83 -11.33 8.39
C GLN A 609 -13.14 -12.10 8.63
N ALA A 610 -13.93 -12.32 7.58
CA ALA A 610 -15.13 -13.14 7.62
C ALA A 610 -14.85 -14.67 7.62
N GLY A 611 -13.57 -15.09 7.61
CA GLY A 611 -13.17 -16.49 7.55
C GLY A 611 -13.24 -17.12 6.15
N GLY A 612 -13.37 -16.30 5.10
CA GLY A 612 -13.31 -16.73 3.72
C GLY A 612 -11.89 -17.00 3.23
N ASP A 613 -11.79 -17.61 2.04
CA ASP A 613 -10.52 -17.92 1.38
C ASP A 613 -10.42 -17.17 0.06
N VAL A 614 -9.36 -16.35 -0.08
CA VAL A 614 -9.06 -15.54 -1.27
C VAL A 614 -7.98 -16.16 -2.15
N SER A 615 -7.49 -17.35 -1.78
CA SER A 615 -6.32 -17.97 -2.44
C SER A 615 -6.54 -18.22 -3.93
N GLU A 616 -7.74 -18.63 -4.32
CA GLU A 616 -8.08 -18.87 -5.73
C GLU A 616 -8.05 -17.59 -6.56
N ASP A 617 -8.67 -16.52 -6.05
CA ASP A 617 -8.69 -15.20 -6.68
C ASP A 617 -7.27 -14.62 -6.79
N CYS A 618 -6.46 -14.73 -5.72
CA CYS A 618 -5.06 -14.31 -5.74
C CYS A 618 -4.25 -15.02 -6.83
N ILE A 619 -4.44 -16.33 -7.02
CA ILE A 619 -3.73 -17.09 -8.06
C ILE A 619 -4.20 -16.69 -9.45
N TYR A 620 -5.51 -16.51 -9.64
CA TYR A 620 -6.11 -16.11 -10.91
C TYR A 620 -5.65 -14.72 -11.35
N LEU A 621 -5.58 -13.76 -10.43
CA LEU A 621 -5.22 -12.38 -10.74
C LEU A 621 -3.72 -12.14 -10.89
N LEU A 622 -2.85 -12.96 -10.26
CA LEU A 622 -1.43 -12.64 -10.09
C LEU A 622 -0.70 -12.25 -11.39
N GLU A 623 -0.74 -13.10 -12.41
CA GLU A 623 0.01 -12.88 -13.65
C GLU A 623 -0.55 -11.73 -14.49
N PRO A 624 -1.88 -11.62 -14.71
CA PRO A 624 -2.45 -10.43 -15.36
C PRO A 624 -2.08 -9.12 -14.65
N LEU A 625 -2.08 -9.08 -13.32
CA LEU A 625 -1.73 -7.87 -12.57
C LEU A 625 -0.25 -7.47 -12.78
N GLN A 626 0.66 -8.45 -12.83
CA GLN A 626 2.08 -8.22 -13.15
C GLN A 626 2.27 -7.61 -14.54
N MET A 627 1.46 -8.03 -15.51
CA MET A 627 1.51 -7.51 -16.88
C MET A 627 0.96 -6.08 -17.02
N HIS A 628 0.13 -5.64 -16.08
CA HIS A 628 -0.56 -4.35 -16.11
C HIS A 628 -0.09 -3.38 -15.02
N ASN A 629 1.10 -3.61 -14.45
CA ASN A 629 1.76 -2.71 -13.48
C ASN A 629 0.93 -2.43 -12.22
N ALA A 630 0.16 -3.41 -11.74
CA ALA A 630 -0.56 -3.34 -10.47
C ALA A 630 0.30 -3.92 -9.34
N ASP A 631 1.40 -3.23 -9.03
CA ASP A 631 2.48 -3.73 -8.18
C ASP A 631 2.06 -3.96 -6.72
N GLN A 632 1.23 -3.08 -6.15
CA GLN A 632 0.79 -3.17 -4.75
C GLN A 632 -0.10 -4.39 -4.53
N LEU A 633 -1.04 -4.65 -5.45
CA LEU A 633 -1.91 -5.81 -5.37
C LEU A 633 -1.15 -7.10 -5.65
N VAL A 634 -0.17 -7.08 -6.56
CA VAL A 634 0.75 -8.23 -6.79
C VAL A 634 1.53 -8.57 -5.53
N GLU A 635 2.18 -7.58 -4.90
CA GLU A 635 2.94 -7.78 -3.67
C GLU A 635 2.05 -8.31 -2.55
N TRP A 636 0.84 -7.75 -2.42
CA TRP A 636 -0.14 -8.19 -1.46
C TRP A 636 -0.56 -9.65 -1.68
N CYS A 637 -0.91 -10.02 -2.93
CA CYS A 637 -1.29 -11.39 -3.29
C CYS A 637 -0.16 -12.38 -3.00
N LEU A 638 1.07 -12.07 -3.42
CA LEU A 638 2.24 -12.90 -3.16
C LEU A 638 2.51 -13.07 -1.66
N THR A 639 2.44 -12.00 -0.89
CA THR A 639 2.66 -12.03 0.56
C THR A 639 1.56 -12.82 1.27
N CYS A 640 0.29 -12.63 0.89
CA CYS A 640 -0.84 -13.37 1.41
C CYS A 640 -0.69 -14.89 1.15
N MET A 641 -0.35 -15.25 -0.09
CA MET A 641 -0.13 -16.66 -0.47
C MET A 641 1.08 -17.27 0.22
N ALA A 642 2.22 -16.56 0.28
CA ALA A 642 3.42 -17.03 0.97
C ALA A 642 3.16 -17.23 2.47
N THR A 643 2.40 -16.33 3.07
CA THR A 643 2.06 -16.34 4.49
C THR A 643 1.10 -17.47 4.87
N ASN A 644 0.27 -17.92 3.93
CA ASN A 644 -0.66 -19.04 4.09
C ASN A 644 -0.27 -20.26 3.24
N TYR A 645 1.01 -20.38 2.86
CA TYR A 645 1.50 -21.28 1.82
C TYR A 645 1.04 -22.74 1.99
N ASN A 646 1.07 -23.28 3.22
CA ASN A 646 0.65 -24.66 3.47
C ASN A 646 -0.82 -24.91 3.13
N HIS A 647 -1.69 -23.93 3.39
CA HIS A 647 -3.11 -24.00 3.05
C HIS A 647 -3.31 -23.95 1.54
N VAL A 648 -2.69 -22.95 0.88
CA VAL A 648 -2.76 -22.77 -0.58
C VAL A 648 -2.22 -24.01 -1.30
N CYS A 649 -1.09 -24.55 -0.84
CA CYS A 649 -0.47 -25.74 -1.41
C CYS A 649 -1.38 -26.97 -1.30
N HIS A 650 -2.16 -27.10 -0.22
CA HIS A 650 -3.08 -28.22 -0.04
C HIS A 650 -4.31 -28.12 -0.94
N LYS A 651 -4.90 -26.93 -1.06
CA LYS A 651 -6.17 -26.71 -1.76
C LYS A 651 -5.99 -26.47 -3.26
N HIS A 652 -4.96 -25.73 -3.65
CA HIS A 652 -4.75 -25.21 -5.01
C HIS A 652 -3.44 -25.71 -5.65
N THR A 653 -3.02 -26.95 -5.35
CA THR A 653 -1.72 -27.50 -5.81
C THR A 653 -1.52 -27.42 -7.33
N LYS A 654 -2.56 -27.71 -8.12
CA LYS A 654 -2.47 -27.73 -9.58
C LYS A 654 -2.24 -26.32 -10.14
N GLN A 655 -2.99 -25.34 -9.63
CA GLN A 655 -2.90 -23.95 -10.06
C GLN A 655 -1.55 -23.34 -9.65
N LEU A 656 -1.06 -23.62 -8.43
CA LEU A 656 0.28 -23.19 -8.00
C LEU A 656 1.42 -23.72 -8.86
N ARG A 657 1.30 -24.96 -9.39
CA ARG A 657 2.31 -25.53 -10.32
C ARG A 657 2.24 -24.94 -11.72
N ALA A 658 1.10 -24.36 -12.08
CA ALA A 658 0.89 -23.72 -13.38
C ALA A 658 1.39 -22.28 -13.42
N LEU A 659 1.60 -21.64 -12.25
CA LEU A 659 2.17 -20.29 -12.15
C LEU A 659 3.55 -20.19 -12.81
N HIS A 660 3.92 -18.99 -13.25
CA HIS A 660 5.25 -18.68 -13.76
C HIS A 660 6.36 -19.15 -12.79
N PRO A 661 7.50 -19.70 -13.29
CA PRO A 661 8.57 -20.22 -12.43
C PRO A 661 9.12 -19.22 -11.42
N GLU A 662 9.13 -17.93 -11.76
CA GLU A 662 9.57 -16.86 -10.84
C GLU A 662 8.61 -16.70 -9.67
N ASN A 663 7.30 -16.74 -9.91
CA ASN A 663 6.27 -16.68 -8.86
C ASN A 663 6.37 -17.92 -7.96
N GLN A 664 6.62 -19.11 -8.53
CA GLN A 664 6.86 -20.32 -7.74
C GLN A 664 8.13 -20.20 -6.88
N ALA A 665 9.22 -19.68 -7.44
CA ALA A 665 10.47 -19.46 -6.71
C ALA A 665 10.28 -18.44 -5.57
N TYR A 666 9.56 -17.34 -5.84
CA TYR A 666 9.22 -16.34 -4.84
C TYR A 666 8.43 -16.94 -3.68
N LEU A 667 7.33 -17.65 -3.96
CA LEU A 667 6.49 -18.27 -2.93
C LEU A 667 7.28 -19.29 -2.11
N ASN A 668 8.13 -20.11 -2.75
CA ASN A 668 8.98 -21.07 -2.04
C ASN A 668 10.00 -20.39 -1.13
N ARG A 669 10.53 -19.24 -1.54
CA ARG A 669 11.56 -18.49 -0.79
C ARG A 669 10.98 -17.68 0.38
N HIS A 670 9.75 -17.18 0.23
CA HIS A 670 9.09 -16.31 1.22
C HIS A 670 8.01 -17.01 2.04
N ARG A 671 7.78 -18.32 1.83
CA ARG A 671 6.77 -19.07 2.56
C ARG A 671 6.92 -19.01 4.07
N TRP A 672 5.79 -18.95 4.74
CA TRP A 672 5.68 -19.09 6.19
C TRP A 672 4.80 -20.31 6.55
N PRO A 673 5.21 -21.13 7.55
CA PRO A 673 6.51 -21.11 8.22
C PRO A 673 7.68 -21.51 7.29
N PRO A 674 8.92 -21.03 7.54
CA PRO A 674 10.08 -21.38 6.72
C PRO A 674 10.42 -22.87 6.71
N VAL A 675 11.04 -23.35 5.63
CA VAL A 675 11.46 -24.76 5.47
C VAL A 675 12.33 -25.25 6.63
N TRP A 676 13.30 -24.44 7.04
CA TRP A 676 14.24 -24.80 8.09
C TRP A 676 13.53 -24.98 9.44
N TYR A 677 12.52 -24.18 9.75
CA TYR A 677 11.72 -24.29 10.97
C TYR A 677 10.92 -25.59 10.97
N LEU A 678 10.26 -25.91 9.86
CA LEU A 678 9.48 -27.16 9.75
C LEU A 678 10.37 -28.40 9.96
N LYS A 679 11.57 -28.40 9.39
CA LYS A 679 12.56 -29.48 9.60
C LYS A 679 13.03 -29.54 11.06
N ASP A 680 13.21 -28.38 11.69
CA ASP A 680 13.68 -28.29 13.06
C ASP A 680 12.62 -28.74 14.07
N TYR A 681 11.36 -28.36 13.83
CA TYR A 681 10.21 -28.75 14.64
C TYR A 681 9.92 -30.25 14.57
N ASP A 682 9.95 -30.85 13.38
CA ASP A 682 9.82 -32.31 13.21
C ASP A 682 10.94 -33.07 13.94
N TYR A 683 12.17 -32.55 13.91
CA TYR A 683 13.26 -33.11 14.71
C TYR A 683 12.98 -33.02 16.22
N TYR A 684 12.55 -31.84 16.70
CA TYR A 684 12.20 -31.63 18.10
C TYR A 684 11.12 -32.60 18.58
N GLU A 685 10.05 -32.79 17.81
CA GLU A 685 8.97 -33.71 18.15
C GLU A 685 9.45 -35.16 18.23
N ARG A 686 10.32 -35.60 17.32
CA ARG A 686 10.92 -36.94 17.37
C ARG A 686 11.73 -37.13 18.65
N CYS A 687 12.59 -36.17 18.99
CA CYS A 687 13.37 -36.22 20.23
C CYS A 687 12.47 -36.20 21.49
N LEU A 688 11.37 -35.46 21.46
CA LEU A 688 10.40 -35.43 22.54
C LEU A 688 9.73 -36.80 22.72
N MET A 689 9.33 -37.45 21.62
CA MET A 689 8.77 -38.80 21.65
C MET A 689 9.79 -39.84 22.15
N GLU A 690 11.06 -39.71 21.76
CA GLU A 690 12.15 -40.56 22.25
C GLU A 690 12.34 -40.41 23.77
N ARG A 691 12.41 -39.18 24.29
CA ARG A 691 12.51 -38.93 25.73
C ARG A 691 11.32 -39.49 26.50
N GLN A 692 10.10 -39.31 26.01
CA GLN A 692 8.89 -39.88 26.63
C GLN A 692 8.93 -41.42 26.70
N ARG A 693 9.52 -42.08 25.69
CA ARG A 693 9.72 -43.54 25.69
C ARG A 693 10.80 -43.99 26.68
N GLU A 694 11.86 -43.21 26.86
CA GLU A 694 12.91 -43.48 27.85
C GLU A 694 12.40 -43.31 29.30
N GLU A 695 11.54 -42.32 29.54
CA GLU A 695 10.94 -42.06 30.86
C GLU A 695 9.84 -43.08 31.22
N ASN A 696 9.11 -43.58 30.21
CA ASN A 696 8.08 -44.60 30.37
C ASN A 696 8.44 -45.89 29.60
N PRO A 697 9.46 -46.65 30.03
CA PRO A 697 9.78 -47.91 29.39
C PRO A 697 8.61 -48.88 29.59
N ILE A 698 7.96 -49.26 28.49
CA ILE A 698 6.94 -50.32 28.51
C ILE A 698 7.63 -51.57 29.08
N LYS A 699 7.23 -52.00 30.29
CA LYS A 699 7.73 -53.25 30.88
C LYS A 699 7.48 -54.37 29.88
N PRO A 700 8.49 -55.18 29.50
CA PRO A 700 8.23 -56.33 28.65
C PRO A 700 7.19 -57.20 29.35
N LEU A 701 6.06 -57.45 28.69
CA LEU A 701 5.07 -58.42 29.14
C LEU A 701 5.83 -59.69 29.51
N LYS A 702 5.74 -60.11 30.78
CA LYS A 702 6.20 -61.43 31.21
C LYS A 702 5.58 -62.42 30.24
N ARG A 703 6.39 -63.00 29.34
CA ARG A 703 5.97 -64.17 28.57
C ARG A 703 5.59 -65.23 29.59
N SER A 704 4.29 -65.48 29.69
CA SER A 704 3.75 -66.60 30.44
C SER A 704 4.41 -67.86 29.88
N ARG A 705 5.15 -68.55 30.76
CA ARG A 705 5.56 -69.93 30.54
C ARG A 705 4.26 -70.74 30.50
N ASN A 706 3.76 -71.05 29.30
CA ASN A 706 2.94 -72.22 29.00
C ASN A 706 2.63 -72.24 27.49
N THR A 707 3.52 -72.88 26.73
CA THR A 707 3.20 -73.91 25.72
C THR A 707 4.48 -74.27 24.97
N ALA A 708 4.72 -75.57 24.84
CA ALA A 708 5.90 -76.18 24.26
C ALA A 708 5.95 -75.96 22.73
N GLY A 709 7.17 -75.98 22.19
CA GLY A 709 7.42 -76.28 20.77
C GLY A 709 8.07 -75.17 19.96
N CYS A 710 9.40 -75.02 20.07
CA CYS A 710 10.34 -75.31 18.98
C CYS A 710 11.75 -74.84 19.37
N LEU A 711 12.66 -75.80 19.55
CA LEU A 711 14.09 -75.62 19.76
C LEU A 711 14.80 -75.76 18.41
N CYS A 712 15.19 -74.66 17.76
CA CYS A 712 16.29 -74.70 16.79
C CYS A 712 17.00 -73.34 16.66
N PHE A 713 18.31 -73.38 16.94
CA PHE A 713 19.39 -72.44 16.60
C PHE A 713 19.50 -71.11 17.34
N THR A 714 20.25 -71.18 18.43
CA THR A 714 21.21 -70.16 18.85
C THR A 714 22.40 -70.11 17.88
N SER A 715 22.72 -68.93 17.34
CA SER A 715 24.10 -68.58 17.03
C SER A 715 24.37 -67.14 17.44
N LYS A 716 25.19 -66.98 18.48
CA LYS A 716 25.84 -65.72 18.84
C LYS A 716 26.69 -65.27 17.64
N SER A 717 26.52 -64.05 17.17
CA SER A 717 27.62 -63.32 16.51
C SER A 717 27.53 -61.83 16.77
N ARG A 718 28.49 -61.39 17.59
CA ARG A 718 29.31 -60.17 17.53
C ARG A 718 28.67 -58.82 17.15
N ARG A 719 28.95 -57.89 18.06
CA ARG A 719 29.16 -56.44 17.88
C ARG A 719 29.81 -56.11 16.52
N ASN A 720 29.47 -54.91 16.03
CA ASN A 720 29.97 -54.17 14.86
C ASN A 720 29.17 -54.36 13.56
N ALA A 721 28.22 -53.45 13.35
CA ALA A 721 27.87 -52.92 12.03
C ALA A 721 27.10 -51.59 12.19
N GLU A 722 27.80 -50.51 12.52
CA GLU A 722 27.42 -49.20 11.99
C GLU A 722 27.60 -49.27 10.47
N LYS A 723 26.49 -49.50 9.74
CA LYS A 723 26.45 -49.22 8.31
C LYS A 723 25.57 -48.01 8.09
N GLN A 724 26.26 -46.94 7.70
CA GLN A 724 25.75 -45.81 6.94
C GLN A 724 24.65 -46.27 5.98
N ASN A 725 23.43 -45.82 6.22
CA ASN A 725 22.39 -45.75 5.20
C ASN A 725 22.06 -44.26 5.00
N TYR A 726 23.00 -43.54 4.40
CA TYR A 726 22.62 -42.38 3.61
C TYR A 726 22.04 -42.90 2.30
N ARG A 727 20.72 -43.16 2.28
CA ARG A 727 20.00 -42.91 1.05
C ARG A 727 19.94 -41.39 0.90
N THR A 728 20.71 -40.86 -0.03
CA THR A 728 20.38 -39.60 -0.71
C THR A 728 18.94 -39.73 -1.22
N MET A 729 17.98 -39.33 -0.40
CA MET A 729 16.63 -39.08 -0.86
C MET A 729 16.65 -37.69 -1.49
N SER A 730 16.43 -37.63 -2.80
CA SER A 730 15.86 -36.44 -3.42
C SER A 730 14.49 -36.24 -2.76
N TRP A 731 14.43 -35.34 -1.79
CA TRP A 731 13.20 -35.03 -1.09
C TRP A 731 12.36 -34.15 -2.00
N ASP A 732 11.49 -34.76 -2.79
CA ASP A 732 10.39 -34.03 -3.42
C ASP A 732 9.55 -33.39 -2.32
N THR A 733 9.23 -32.11 -2.52
CA THR A 733 8.50 -31.19 -1.64
C THR A 733 7.21 -31.81 -1.04
N PHE A 734 6.66 -32.83 -1.68
CA PHE A 734 5.45 -33.56 -1.30
C PHE A 734 5.58 -34.55 -0.14
N SER A 735 6.76 -35.13 0.08
CA SER A 735 6.98 -36.04 1.23
C SER A 735 7.00 -35.31 2.58
N VAL A 736 7.44 -34.04 2.58
CA VAL A 736 7.41 -33.16 3.76
C VAL A 736 5.97 -32.71 4.07
N LEU A 737 5.15 -32.50 3.03
CA LEU A 737 3.73 -32.14 3.16
C LEU A 737 2.89 -33.27 3.79
N ARG A 738 3.15 -34.55 3.48
CA ARG A 738 2.43 -35.69 4.11
C ARG A 738 2.67 -35.80 5.61
N ALA A 739 3.88 -35.50 6.09
CA ALA A 739 4.18 -35.50 7.52
C ALA A 739 3.49 -34.32 8.23
N SER A 740 3.49 -33.14 7.60
CA SER A 740 2.85 -31.92 8.10
C SER A 740 1.31 -32.03 8.21
N LEU A 741 0.66 -32.78 7.29
CA LEU A 741 -0.79 -33.00 7.30
C LEU A 741 -1.32 -33.73 8.55
N SER A 742 -0.50 -34.57 9.19
CA SER A 742 -0.88 -35.23 10.45
C SER A 742 -0.89 -34.26 11.65
N GLN A 743 -0.18 -33.13 11.53
CA GLN A 743 0.03 -32.16 12.60
C GLN A 743 -0.95 -30.98 12.53
N VAL A 744 -1.37 -30.57 11.32
CA VAL A 744 -2.43 -29.54 11.15
C VAL A 744 -3.75 -29.97 11.79
N ARG A 745 -4.09 -31.28 11.76
CA ARG A 745 -5.26 -31.82 12.47
C ARG A 745 -5.19 -31.64 14.00
N LYS A 746 -4.00 -31.54 14.60
CA LYS A 746 -3.85 -31.31 16.04
C LYS A 746 -3.95 -29.83 16.41
N TRP A 747 -3.60 -28.93 15.49
CA TRP A 747 -3.69 -27.48 15.71
C TRP A 747 -5.13 -26.97 15.67
N ALA A 748 -5.99 -27.56 14.82
CA ALA A 748 -7.42 -27.21 14.77
C ALA A 748 -8.19 -27.58 16.04
N THR A 749 -7.76 -28.61 16.78
CA THR A 749 -8.41 -29.05 18.03
C THR A 749 -7.92 -28.32 19.28
N ALA A 750 -6.77 -27.65 19.23
CA ALA A 750 -6.21 -26.93 20.39
C ALA A 750 -6.67 -25.46 20.51
N GLY A 751 -7.28 -24.91 19.46
CA GLY A 751 -7.78 -23.52 19.42
C GLY A 751 -9.21 -23.32 19.95
N SER A 752 -9.91 -24.38 20.36
CA SER A 752 -11.31 -24.30 20.83
C SER A 752 -11.48 -24.41 22.35
N GLN A 753 -10.39 -24.36 23.12
CA GLN A 753 -10.44 -24.21 24.57
C GLN A 753 -9.32 -23.28 25.05
N LYS A 754 -9.59 -21.96 24.99
CA LYS A 754 -9.14 -20.97 25.96
C LYS A 754 -9.96 -19.70 25.82
#